data_AF-A0ABD3DQX7-F1
#
_entry.id   AF-A0ABD3DQX7-F1
#
_cell.length_a   1.000
_cell.length_b   1.000
_cell.length_c   1.000
_cell.angle_alpha   90.00
_cell.angle_beta   90.00
_cell.angle_gamma   90.00
#
_symmetry.space_group_name_H-M   'P 1'
#
loop_
_entity.id
_entity.type
_entity.pdbx_description
1 polymer ?
#
loop_
_entity_poly.entity_id
_entity_poly.type
_entity_poly.pdbx_seq_one_letter_code
_entity_poly.pdbx_strand_id
1 'polypeptide(L)'
;MAATGRRVVALGGKGSSLTSSSVFDASNGVARITIDSSALSRRSTSSNPATTKFPFSVPNYFTAEETRASLVLLANKLLLSSSPSAASQLLEILEQGVHSSDYTLNDVALDDLALLDFSVAAIDGVSAILDHRSTALSSIADAVAAISCEALRVDVTPFNLMDSGDGSSAKDAVAVASDFKVFFNGSKLVNAGQKLSDSSVTEIPSLHGNFREVSRWLHSKVRVQLNSGFRAGSAKDMSTALSSLALSLSNLGDIGIRRAKLLLANSISDVELCTLLSETLAAKCPNADALEELLASLQAALIKKDYLLFLHNIYELMDIVGKIVSCEGIAAFVSLEGSEIFAEKNNVSVDDNKPSSGDNVHSNKKSEKKKKVVLGKGTSALIQFIKDRMLLGATKADLEKFTQDFVSLLDPRGFGFDDLLMKVKEIVESNESRRLPKLPKNTNERLTKSTWNVKEDVTLMSSWISVSEDKKQGKFQRTGSFWGKVLKKYEEAQIEDPEEINERNIESLKGRFTRLNKNAQKWIAANIEAHRRVKSGTSQLDMEKEVYQLYEGKFTDLYVFNEVMSKVPKWELKLDQDSRSRAYDDVGNKESGGSTKRTKTSADGEYFSPTNVETLDSGGSAVSRPTGREQAKKKKEKIKAPEFSPEVVAELRALRHTRDSEVQVFNRLGRQDVEIEKMKMKHSLLMALLAKDHLSQNEEDLKHHLFNLFKYFINWYS
;
A
#
# COMPACT_ATOMS: atom_id res chain seq x y z
N MET A 1 -33.90 -1.47 -9.28
CA MET A 1 -33.78 -1.67 -7.81
C MET A 1 -33.33 -0.35 -7.18
N ALA A 2 -33.43 -0.20 -5.86
CA ALA A 2 -33.30 1.10 -5.18
C ALA A 2 -31.97 1.81 -5.48
N ALA A 3 -32.01 3.14 -5.55
CA ALA A 3 -30.83 3.98 -5.75
C ALA A 3 -29.91 3.87 -4.53
N THR A 4 -28.84 3.07 -4.66
CA THR A 4 -27.68 3.17 -3.78
C THR A 4 -27.14 4.59 -3.89
N GLY A 5 -27.06 5.30 -2.75
CA GLY A 5 -26.60 6.68 -2.75
C GLY A 5 -25.22 6.78 -3.39
N ARG A 6 -25.06 7.64 -4.40
CA ARG A 6 -23.76 7.88 -5.05
C ARG A 6 -22.72 8.17 -3.96
N ARG A 7 -21.60 7.45 -4.00
CA ARG A 7 -20.47 7.69 -3.08
C ARG A 7 -20.07 9.17 -3.21
N VAL A 8 -19.70 9.83 -2.12
CA VAL A 8 -19.31 11.25 -2.14
C VAL A 8 -17.85 11.39 -1.75
N VAL A 9 -17.07 12.05 -2.59
CA VAL A 9 -15.66 12.42 -2.32
C VAL A 9 -15.62 13.91 -2.01
N ALA A 10 -15.28 14.24 -0.76
CA ALA A 10 -15.09 15.61 -0.32
C ALA A 10 -13.63 16.05 -0.49
N LEU A 11 -13.41 17.15 -1.21
CA LEU A 11 -12.09 17.75 -1.42
C LEU A 11 -11.82 18.86 -0.40
N GLY A 12 -10.56 18.98 0.03
CA GLY A 12 -10.10 20.07 0.89
C GLY A 12 -10.64 20.09 2.34
N GLY A 13 -11.24 19.01 2.85
CA GLY A 13 -11.76 18.95 4.22
C GLY A 13 -10.68 18.94 5.32
N LYS A 14 -11.03 19.43 6.52
CA LYS A 14 -10.19 19.28 7.72
C LYS A 14 -10.44 17.93 8.38
N GLY A 15 -9.67 16.92 7.98
CA GLY A 15 -9.71 15.56 8.55
C GLY A 15 -9.91 14.46 7.50
N SER A 16 -10.34 14.81 6.29
CA SER A 16 -10.44 13.90 5.15
C SER A 16 -9.17 13.93 4.29
N SER A 17 -8.45 12.81 4.21
CA SER A 17 -7.36 12.63 3.24
C SER A 17 -7.88 12.01 1.95
N LEU A 18 -7.56 12.60 0.80
CA LEU A 18 -7.82 12.01 -0.51
C LEU A 18 -7.00 10.72 -0.66
N THR A 19 -7.64 9.65 -1.13
CA THR A 19 -7.03 8.32 -1.34
C THR A 19 -7.12 7.91 -2.80
N SER A 20 -6.25 7.01 -3.22
CA SER A 20 -6.17 6.51 -4.59
C SER A 20 -7.47 5.86 -5.05
N SER A 21 -8.13 5.09 -4.17
CA SER A 21 -9.47 4.53 -4.42
C SER A 21 -10.54 5.62 -4.58
N SER A 22 -10.53 6.69 -3.77
CA SER A 22 -11.48 7.80 -3.96
C SER A 22 -11.23 8.61 -5.25
N VAL A 23 -9.98 8.68 -5.73
CA VAL A 23 -9.67 9.29 -7.04
C VAL A 23 -10.16 8.40 -8.18
N PHE A 24 -9.95 7.08 -8.08
CA PHE A 24 -10.43 6.08 -9.05
C PHE A 24 -11.97 6.03 -9.13
N ASP A 25 -12.67 6.07 -7.99
CA ASP A 25 -14.14 6.16 -7.95
C ASP A 25 -14.65 7.45 -8.62
N ALA A 26 -13.93 8.57 -8.45
CA ALA A 26 -14.29 9.86 -9.02
C ALA A 26 -13.98 9.95 -10.53
N SER A 27 -12.84 9.41 -10.97
CA SER A 27 -12.46 9.34 -12.39
C SER A 27 -13.45 8.50 -13.18
N ASN A 28 -13.87 7.35 -12.65
CA ASN A 28 -14.87 6.47 -13.25
C ASN A 28 -16.33 6.95 -13.08
N GLY A 29 -16.56 8.08 -12.40
CA GLY A 29 -17.90 8.67 -12.22
C GLY A 29 -18.82 7.90 -11.24
N VAL A 30 -18.27 6.92 -10.51
CA VAL A 30 -18.95 6.16 -9.45
C VAL A 30 -19.22 7.04 -8.23
N ALA A 31 -18.32 7.99 -7.95
CA ALA A 31 -18.47 8.98 -6.90
C ALA A 31 -18.76 10.40 -7.41
N ARG A 32 -19.63 11.14 -6.70
CA ARG A 32 -19.80 12.58 -6.87
C ARG A 32 -18.72 13.31 -6.07
N ILE A 33 -18.10 14.31 -6.68
CA ILE A 33 -17.10 15.17 -6.05
C ILE A 33 -17.81 16.36 -5.40
N THR A 34 -17.35 16.79 -4.23
CA THR A 34 -17.86 17.97 -3.51
C THR A 34 -16.71 18.73 -2.87
N ILE A 35 -16.89 20.03 -2.63
CA ILE A 35 -15.93 20.85 -1.87
C ILE A 35 -16.39 20.89 -0.41
N ASP A 36 -15.49 20.55 0.52
CA ASP A 36 -15.78 20.63 1.94
C ASP A 36 -15.92 22.09 2.38
N SER A 37 -16.98 22.41 3.14
CA SER A 37 -17.23 23.78 3.64
C SER A 37 -16.05 24.38 4.43
N SER A 38 -15.27 23.54 5.12
CA SER A 38 -14.07 23.95 5.84
C SER A 38 -12.91 24.32 4.91
N ALA A 39 -12.88 23.87 3.65
CA ALA A 39 -11.90 24.29 2.64
C ALA A 39 -12.05 25.78 2.33
N LEU A 40 -13.27 26.20 2.01
CA LEU A 40 -13.64 27.58 1.68
C LEU A 40 -13.38 28.54 2.85
N SER A 41 -13.62 28.09 4.09
CA SER A 41 -13.41 28.89 5.31
C SER A 41 -11.95 29.28 5.60
N ARG A 42 -10.95 28.64 4.98
CA ARG A 42 -9.53 28.81 5.38
C ARG A 42 -8.94 30.19 5.10
N ARG A 43 -9.53 30.98 4.18
CA ARG A 43 -8.94 32.25 3.71
C ARG A 43 -9.91 33.42 3.52
N SER A 44 -11.05 33.44 4.23
CA SER A 44 -11.91 34.64 4.35
C SER A 44 -11.24 35.84 5.07
N THR A 45 -9.94 35.76 5.36
CA THR A 45 -9.18 36.71 6.19
C THR A 45 -8.00 37.39 5.46
N SER A 46 -7.82 37.18 4.16
CA SER A 46 -6.84 37.95 3.36
C SER A 46 -7.55 38.93 2.42
N SER A 47 -7.16 40.19 2.48
CA SER A 47 -7.56 41.25 1.54
C SER A 47 -7.47 40.77 0.09
N ASN A 48 -8.50 41.04 -0.73
CA ASN A 48 -8.62 40.66 -2.14
C ASN A 48 -7.26 40.63 -2.86
N PRO A 49 -6.65 39.44 -3.06
CA PRO A 49 -5.44 39.34 -3.85
C PRO A 49 -5.78 39.69 -5.30
N ALA A 50 -4.87 40.34 -6.00
CA ALA A 50 -5.05 40.54 -7.44
C ALA A 50 -5.09 39.17 -8.13
N THR A 51 -6.15 38.94 -8.90
CA THR A 51 -6.42 37.68 -9.60
C THR A 51 -6.04 37.74 -11.07
N THR A 52 -5.87 36.57 -11.68
CA THR A 52 -5.54 36.41 -13.09
C THR A 52 -6.18 35.14 -13.66
N LYS A 53 -5.97 34.91 -14.95
CA LYS A 53 -6.38 33.71 -15.67
C LYS A 53 -5.23 32.70 -15.73
N PHE A 54 -5.55 31.42 -15.55
CA PHE A 54 -4.62 30.30 -15.74
C PHE A 54 -5.13 29.40 -16.88
N PRO A 55 -4.58 29.53 -18.10
CA PRO A 55 -4.85 28.60 -19.19
C PRO A 55 -4.07 27.30 -18.99
N PHE A 56 -4.68 26.16 -19.30
CA PHE A 56 -4.00 24.87 -19.36
C PHE A 56 -4.65 23.95 -20.40
N SER A 57 -3.87 23.00 -20.91
CA SER A 57 -4.29 22.05 -21.93
C SER A 57 -4.14 20.62 -21.40
N VAL A 58 -5.17 19.80 -21.61
CA VAL A 58 -5.14 18.36 -21.38
C VAL A 58 -4.59 17.69 -22.65
N PRO A 59 -3.63 16.74 -22.55
CA PRO A 59 -3.17 15.98 -23.70
C PRO A 59 -4.31 15.24 -24.39
N ASN A 60 -4.37 15.30 -25.72
CA ASN A 60 -5.41 14.65 -26.53
C ASN A 60 -5.37 13.11 -26.50
N TYR A 61 -4.26 12.53 -26.05
CA TYR A 61 -4.10 11.09 -25.85
C TYR A 61 -4.57 10.60 -24.47
N PHE A 62 -4.82 11.50 -23.50
CA PHE A 62 -5.39 11.09 -22.22
C PHE A 62 -6.81 10.56 -22.40
N THR A 63 -7.07 9.41 -21.78
CA THR A 63 -8.42 8.88 -21.62
C THR A 63 -9.31 9.81 -20.79
N ALA A 64 -10.62 9.61 -20.87
CA ALA A 64 -11.57 10.32 -20.00
C ALA A 64 -11.30 10.05 -18.50
N GLU A 65 -10.79 8.86 -18.16
CA GLU A 65 -10.43 8.49 -16.79
C GLU A 65 -9.20 9.29 -16.29
N GLU A 66 -8.11 9.27 -17.06
CA GLU A 66 -6.89 10.05 -16.77
C GLU A 66 -7.19 11.55 -16.67
N THR A 67 -8.00 12.08 -17.58
CA THR A 67 -8.39 13.49 -17.57
C THR A 67 -9.20 13.85 -16.32
N ARG A 68 -10.21 13.05 -15.98
CA ARG A 68 -11.02 13.29 -14.78
C ARG A 68 -10.18 13.21 -13.51
N ALA A 69 -9.28 12.25 -13.37
CA ALA A 69 -8.35 12.19 -12.24
C ALA A 69 -7.42 13.40 -12.16
N SER A 70 -6.87 13.84 -13.30
CA SER A 70 -6.02 15.04 -13.40
C SER A 70 -6.75 16.29 -12.91
N LEU A 71 -8.01 16.49 -13.33
CA LEU A 71 -8.84 17.63 -12.92
C LEU A 71 -9.26 17.55 -11.44
N VAL A 72 -9.58 16.36 -10.92
CA VAL A 72 -9.85 16.13 -9.47
C VAL A 72 -8.64 16.57 -8.64
N LEU A 73 -7.44 16.19 -9.05
CA LEU A 73 -6.21 16.55 -8.35
C LEU A 73 -5.88 18.02 -8.47
N LEU A 74 -6.09 18.64 -9.64
CA LEU A 74 -5.90 20.08 -9.82
C LEU A 74 -6.83 20.87 -8.88
N ALA A 75 -8.10 20.47 -8.78
CA ALA A 75 -9.07 21.06 -7.86
C ALA A 75 -8.65 20.88 -6.39
N ASN A 76 -8.21 19.68 -5.99
CA ASN A 76 -7.75 19.45 -4.62
C ASN A 76 -6.50 20.28 -4.28
N LYS A 77 -5.53 20.38 -5.19
CA LYS A 77 -4.31 21.19 -4.99
C LYS A 77 -4.62 22.70 -4.93
N LEU A 78 -5.60 23.18 -5.68
CA LEU A 78 -6.11 24.56 -5.60
C LEU A 78 -6.84 24.86 -4.27
N LEU A 79 -7.58 23.89 -3.72
CA LEU A 79 -8.20 24.00 -2.38
C LEU A 79 -7.15 23.98 -1.24
N LEU A 80 -5.97 23.42 -1.51
CA LEU A 80 -4.80 23.47 -0.62
C LEU A 80 -3.92 24.70 -0.88
N SER A 81 -4.21 25.52 -1.89
CA SER A 81 -3.49 26.76 -2.22
C SER A 81 -4.30 28.02 -1.84
N SER A 82 -3.91 29.17 -2.39
CA SER A 82 -4.57 30.46 -2.20
C SER A 82 -5.78 30.69 -3.13
N SER A 83 -6.17 29.71 -3.96
CA SER A 83 -7.09 29.89 -5.10
C SER A 83 -8.32 28.95 -5.10
N PRO A 84 -9.15 28.90 -4.03
CA PRO A 84 -10.29 27.98 -3.94
C PRO A 84 -11.46 28.31 -4.89
N SER A 85 -11.55 29.55 -5.38
CA SER A 85 -12.47 29.99 -6.44
C SER A 85 -12.28 29.21 -7.75
N ALA A 86 -11.02 29.03 -8.16
CA ALA A 86 -10.66 28.27 -9.36
C ALA A 86 -10.99 26.78 -9.24
N ALA A 87 -10.96 26.21 -8.03
CA ALA A 87 -11.36 24.82 -7.78
C ALA A 87 -12.86 24.58 -7.98
N SER A 88 -13.70 25.61 -7.81
CA SER A 88 -15.15 25.50 -8.04
C SER A 88 -15.49 25.39 -9.53
N GLN A 89 -14.80 26.17 -10.38
CA GLN A 89 -14.90 26.08 -11.85
C GLN A 89 -14.50 24.67 -12.36
N LEU A 90 -13.48 24.05 -11.77
CA LEU A 90 -13.09 22.67 -12.10
C LEU A 90 -14.16 21.64 -11.71
N LEU A 91 -14.87 21.85 -10.60
CA LEU A 91 -15.97 20.97 -10.21
C LEU A 91 -17.14 21.08 -11.20
N GLU A 92 -17.47 22.29 -11.68
CA GLU A 92 -18.49 22.50 -12.72
C GLU A 92 -18.11 21.77 -14.02
N ILE A 93 -16.85 21.84 -14.46
CA ILE A 93 -16.33 21.09 -15.62
C ILE A 93 -16.48 19.57 -15.39
N LEU A 94 -16.16 19.08 -14.20
CA LEU A 94 -16.26 17.66 -13.85
C LEU A 94 -17.72 17.15 -13.78
N GLU A 95 -18.68 18.02 -13.46
CA GLU A 95 -20.13 17.71 -13.45
C GLU A 95 -20.77 17.83 -14.85
N GLN A 96 -20.37 18.79 -15.68
CA GLN A 96 -20.87 18.98 -17.05
C GLN A 96 -20.28 17.97 -18.06
N GLY A 97 -19.14 17.36 -17.71
CA GLY A 97 -18.39 16.46 -18.59
C GLY A 97 -17.21 17.16 -19.24
N VAL A 98 -16.16 16.39 -19.48
CA VAL A 98 -14.92 16.86 -20.10
C VAL A 98 -15.10 16.83 -21.62
N HIS A 99 -15.40 17.99 -22.21
CA HIS A 99 -15.67 18.13 -23.66
C HIS A 99 -14.62 18.95 -24.42
N SER A 100 -13.67 19.59 -23.72
CA SER A 100 -12.59 20.39 -24.31
C SER A 100 -11.21 19.78 -23.99
N SER A 101 -10.21 20.10 -24.80
CA SER A 101 -8.80 19.89 -24.47
C SER A 101 -8.19 21.09 -23.77
N ASP A 102 -8.63 22.31 -24.13
CA ASP A 102 -8.13 23.57 -23.58
C ASP A 102 -9.11 24.16 -22.57
N TYR A 103 -8.57 24.62 -21.44
CA TYR A 103 -9.32 25.19 -20.33
C TYR A 103 -8.67 26.49 -19.86
N THR A 104 -9.44 27.34 -19.19
CA THR A 104 -8.93 28.55 -18.55
C THR A 104 -9.66 28.78 -17.23
N LEU A 105 -8.92 28.73 -16.13
CA LEU A 105 -9.45 29.06 -14.80
C LEU A 105 -9.34 30.56 -14.59
N ASN A 106 -10.45 31.16 -14.17
CA ASN A 106 -10.51 32.54 -13.71
C ASN A 106 -10.27 32.60 -12.20
N ASP A 107 -10.02 33.80 -11.67
CA ASP A 107 -9.88 34.06 -10.24
C ASP A 107 -8.77 33.27 -9.53
N VAL A 108 -7.66 33.03 -10.25
CA VAL A 108 -6.42 32.48 -9.70
C VAL A 108 -5.59 33.58 -9.05
N ALA A 109 -5.11 33.37 -7.82
CA ALA A 109 -4.27 34.35 -7.13
C ALA A 109 -2.88 34.46 -7.77
N LEU A 110 -2.37 35.67 -7.98
CA LEU A 110 -1.04 35.90 -8.56
C LEU A 110 0.10 35.20 -7.81
N ASP A 111 0.01 35.07 -6.48
CA ASP A 111 0.99 34.36 -5.64
C ASP A 111 1.04 32.84 -5.90
N ASP A 112 -0.04 32.26 -6.42
CA ASP A 112 -0.12 30.84 -6.79
C ASP A 112 0.30 30.59 -8.24
N LEU A 113 0.22 31.60 -9.12
CA LEU A 113 0.42 31.43 -10.57
C LEU A 113 1.79 30.80 -10.91
N ALA A 114 2.85 31.20 -10.21
CA ALA A 114 4.21 30.66 -10.41
C ALA A 114 4.41 29.22 -9.92
N LEU A 115 3.38 28.62 -9.29
CA LEU A 115 3.40 27.27 -8.73
C LEU A 115 2.36 26.36 -9.38
N LEU A 116 1.40 26.93 -10.11
CA LEU A 116 0.34 26.20 -10.78
C LEU A 116 0.89 25.48 -12.01
N ASP A 117 0.89 24.16 -11.95
CA ASP A 117 1.27 23.29 -13.05
C ASP A 117 0.22 22.18 -13.19
N PHE A 118 -0.48 22.16 -14.32
CA PHE A 118 -1.40 21.07 -14.67
C PHE A 118 -0.65 19.72 -14.74
N SER A 119 0.60 19.72 -15.21
CA SER A 119 1.42 18.51 -15.36
C SER A 119 1.65 17.80 -14.02
N VAL A 120 1.87 18.55 -12.94
CA VAL A 120 2.00 18.00 -11.57
C VAL A 120 0.67 17.39 -11.11
N ALA A 121 -0.45 18.06 -11.35
CA ALA A 121 -1.77 17.54 -10.99
C ALA A 121 -2.14 16.28 -11.80
N ALA A 122 -1.79 16.24 -13.09
CA ALA A 122 -1.96 15.09 -13.96
C ALA A 122 -1.08 13.91 -13.53
N ILE A 123 0.19 14.18 -13.21
CA ILE A 123 1.12 13.15 -12.69
C ILE A 123 0.56 12.51 -11.43
N ASP A 124 0.14 13.30 -10.44
CA ASP A 124 -0.40 12.77 -9.19
C ASP A 124 -1.77 12.08 -9.39
N GLY A 125 -2.61 12.59 -10.30
CA GLY A 125 -3.93 12.05 -10.59
C GLY A 125 -3.89 10.68 -11.26
N VAL A 126 -3.13 10.53 -12.34
CA VAL A 126 -3.00 9.22 -13.03
C VAL A 126 -2.15 8.26 -12.21
N SER A 127 -1.15 8.74 -11.45
CA SER A 127 -0.43 7.88 -10.48
C SER A 127 -1.36 7.29 -9.42
N ALA A 128 -2.46 7.97 -9.08
CA ALA A 128 -3.46 7.47 -8.14
C ALA A 128 -4.37 6.39 -8.77
N ILE A 129 -4.72 6.51 -10.05
CA ILE A 129 -5.37 5.42 -10.78
C ILE A 129 -4.43 4.21 -10.81
N LEU A 130 -3.17 4.40 -11.20
CA LEU A 130 -2.16 3.35 -11.26
C LEU A 130 -1.97 2.65 -9.91
N ASP A 131 -1.77 3.38 -8.82
CA ASP A 131 -1.63 2.82 -7.47
C ASP A 131 -2.82 1.95 -7.04
N HIS A 132 -4.05 2.43 -7.26
CA HIS A 132 -5.26 1.66 -6.96
C HIS A 132 -5.32 0.37 -7.79
N ARG A 133 -5.09 0.48 -9.10
CA ARG A 133 -5.15 -0.65 -10.04
C ARG A 133 -4.03 -1.66 -9.83
N SER A 134 -2.79 -1.22 -9.57
CA SER A 134 -1.65 -2.07 -9.20
C SER A 134 -1.95 -2.92 -7.97
N THR A 135 -2.49 -2.29 -6.92
CA THR A 135 -2.85 -2.98 -5.67
C THR A 135 -3.86 -4.09 -5.93
N ALA A 136 -4.92 -3.82 -6.70
CA ALA A 136 -5.91 -4.82 -7.05
C ALA A 136 -5.37 -5.91 -7.99
N LEU A 137 -4.67 -5.52 -9.06
CA LEU A 137 -4.08 -6.42 -10.04
C LEU A 137 -3.11 -7.41 -9.40
N SER A 138 -2.32 -7.01 -8.40
CA SER A 138 -1.38 -7.91 -7.72
C SER A 138 -2.07 -9.15 -7.15
N SER A 139 -3.21 -8.95 -6.47
CA SER A 139 -3.99 -10.05 -5.88
C SER A 139 -4.63 -10.94 -6.95
N ILE A 140 -5.15 -10.35 -8.03
CA ILE A 140 -5.78 -11.10 -9.12
C ILE A 140 -4.75 -11.89 -9.94
N ALA A 141 -3.59 -11.29 -10.24
CA ALA A 141 -2.50 -11.95 -10.97
C ALA A 141 -1.91 -13.13 -10.19
N ASP A 142 -1.75 -13.00 -8.86
CA ASP A 142 -1.38 -14.13 -7.99
C ASP A 142 -2.40 -15.26 -8.03
N ALA A 143 -3.69 -14.91 -7.95
CA ALA A 143 -4.77 -15.88 -7.95
C ALA A 143 -4.92 -16.61 -9.29
N VAL A 144 -4.80 -15.88 -10.42
CA VAL A 144 -4.76 -16.45 -11.77
C VAL A 144 -3.55 -17.37 -11.93
N ALA A 145 -2.35 -16.90 -11.61
CA ALA A 145 -1.14 -17.69 -11.75
C ALA A 145 -1.16 -18.96 -10.86
N ALA A 146 -1.84 -18.93 -9.71
CA ALA A 146 -2.09 -20.13 -8.92
C ALA A 146 -3.00 -21.15 -9.64
N ILE A 147 -4.06 -20.72 -10.32
CA ILE A 147 -4.88 -21.60 -11.17
C ILE A 147 -4.02 -22.17 -12.32
N SER A 148 -3.22 -21.33 -12.98
CA SER A 148 -2.32 -21.73 -14.07
C SER A 148 -1.30 -22.77 -13.64
N CYS A 149 -0.64 -22.57 -12.50
CA CYS A 149 0.30 -23.53 -11.92
C CYS A 149 -0.35 -24.88 -11.63
N GLU A 150 -1.61 -24.87 -11.18
CA GLU A 150 -2.35 -26.11 -10.88
C GLU A 150 -2.79 -26.84 -12.17
N ALA A 151 -3.25 -26.11 -13.18
CA ALA A 151 -3.55 -26.64 -14.51
C ALA A 151 -2.30 -27.27 -15.17
N LEU A 152 -1.16 -26.58 -15.10
CA LEU A 152 0.15 -27.02 -15.59
C LEU A 152 0.83 -28.10 -14.72
N ARG A 153 0.24 -28.48 -13.58
CA ARG A 153 0.72 -29.55 -12.67
C ARG A 153 2.15 -29.33 -12.15
N VAL A 154 2.52 -28.07 -11.96
CA VAL A 154 3.91 -27.66 -11.74
C VAL A 154 4.53 -28.21 -10.45
N ASP A 155 5.85 -28.21 -10.39
CA ASP A 155 6.60 -28.43 -9.15
C ASP A 155 6.51 -27.20 -8.24
N VAL A 156 6.06 -27.37 -6.99
CA VAL A 156 5.82 -26.24 -6.06
C VAL A 156 7.04 -25.87 -5.21
N THR A 157 8.21 -26.44 -5.50
CA THR A 157 9.43 -26.13 -4.76
C THR A 157 9.83 -24.64 -4.77
N PRO A 158 9.58 -23.83 -5.82
CA PRO A 158 9.88 -22.39 -5.79
C PRO A 158 9.14 -21.62 -4.69
N PHE A 159 7.95 -22.11 -4.28
CA PHE A 159 7.15 -21.50 -3.21
C PHE A 159 7.63 -21.91 -1.81
N ASN A 160 8.76 -22.61 -1.67
CA ASN A 160 9.38 -22.95 -0.38
C ASN A 160 10.39 -21.92 0.13
N LEU A 161 10.08 -20.64 -0.07
CA LEU A 161 10.81 -19.53 0.54
C LEU A 161 10.56 -19.49 2.06
N MET A 162 11.58 -19.04 2.79
CA MET A 162 11.56 -18.80 4.23
C MET A 162 12.00 -17.36 4.51
N ASP A 163 11.41 -16.74 5.53
CA ASP A 163 11.91 -15.47 6.07
C ASP A 163 13.15 -15.76 6.93
N SER A 164 14.26 -15.07 6.66
CA SER A 164 15.49 -15.12 7.46
C SER A 164 15.30 -14.57 8.88
N GLY A 165 14.24 -13.78 9.13
CA GLY A 165 13.90 -13.24 10.45
C GLY A 165 14.82 -12.12 10.94
N ASP A 166 15.89 -11.82 10.22
CA ASP A 166 16.77 -10.65 10.39
C ASP A 166 16.12 -9.34 9.93
N GLY A 167 14.99 -9.42 9.23
CA GLY A 167 14.23 -8.29 8.70
C GLY A 167 14.67 -7.83 7.29
N SER A 168 15.68 -8.47 6.72
CA SER A 168 16.29 -8.15 5.41
C SER A 168 15.83 -9.05 4.26
N SER A 169 14.93 -10.01 4.54
CA SER A 169 14.32 -10.89 3.54
C SER A 169 13.45 -10.14 2.54
N ALA A 170 13.29 -10.73 1.34
CA ALA A 170 12.31 -10.31 0.34
C ALA A 170 10.88 -10.68 0.80
N LYS A 171 10.34 -9.88 1.74
CA LYS A 171 9.08 -10.16 2.44
C LYS A 171 7.90 -10.42 1.51
N ASP A 172 7.78 -9.69 0.41
CA ASP A 172 6.68 -9.86 -0.53
C ASP A 172 6.82 -11.14 -1.35
N ALA A 173 8.05 -11.56 -1.68
CA ALA A 173 8.28 -12.85 -2.33
C ALA A 173 7.94 -14.02 -1.39
N VAL A 174 8.31 -13.92 -0.11
CA VAL A 174 7.89 -14.87 0.94
C VAL A 174 6.37 -14.84 1.13
N ALA A 175 5.73 -13.68 1.03
CA ALA A 175 4.27 -13.56 1.10
C ALA A 175 3.57 -14.23 -0.09
N VAL A 176 3.98 -13.95 -1.34
CA VAL A 176 3.48 -14.65 -2.54
C VAL A 176 3.65 -16.16 -2.39
N ALA A 177 4.85 -16.61 -1.99
CA ALA A 177 5.12 -18.02 -1.74
C ALA A 177 4.22 -18.64 -0.65
N SER A 178 3.92 -17.89 0.42
CA SER A 178 2.95 -18.31 1.44
C SER A 178 1.52 -18.36 0.92
N ASP A 179 1.12 -17.46 0.02
CA ASP A 179 -0.25 -17.32 -0.45
C ASP A 179 -0.56 -18.43 -1.48
N PHE A 180 0.39 -18.74 -2.37
CA PHE A 180 0.30 -19.88 -3.30
C PHE A 180 0.13 -21.22 -2.56
N LYS A 181 0.78 -21.41 -1.41
CA LYS A 181 0.55 -22.57 -0.53
C LYS A 181 -0.88 -22.68 -0.01
N VAL A 182 -1.62 -21.57 0.10
CA VAL A 182 -3.04 -21.56 0.48
C VAL A 182 -3.90 -22.07 -0.68
N PHE A 183 -3.63 -21.55 -1.89
CA PHE A 183 -4.28 -21.98 -3.12
C PHE A 183 -4.15 -23.49 -3.31
N PHE A 184 -2.92 -24.01 -3.29
CA PHE A 184 -2.61 -25.43 -3.50
C PHE A 184 -2.96 -26.37 -2.33
N ASN A 185 -3.39 -25.86 -1.17
CA ASN A 185 -3.59 -26.69 0.02
C ASN A 185 -4.60 -27.82 -0.22
N GLY A 186 -4.10 -29.06 -0.28
CA GLY A 186 -4.90 -30.28 -0.52
C GLY A 186 -4.96 -30.75 -1.97
N SER A 187 -4.30 -30.04 -2.90
CA SER A 187 -4.19 -30.43 -4.31
C SER A 187 -3.51 -31.79 -4.50
N LYS A 188 -3.93 -32.49 -5.56
CA LYS A 188 -3.26 -33.68 -6.12
C LYS A 188 -2.83 -33.49 -7.58
N LEU A 189 -2.92 -32.27 -8.11
CA LEU A 189 -2.42 -31.91 -9.44
C LEU A 189 -1.00 -31.36 -9.39
N VAL A 190 -0.72 -30.44 -8.46
CA VAL A 190 0.63 -29.90 -8.33
C VAL A 190 1.59 -30.97 -7.81
N ASN A 191 2.82 -30.98 -8.33
CA ASN A 191 3.82 -32.04 -8.15
C ASN A 191 3.39 -33.43 -8.68
N ALA A 192 2.38 -33.53 -9.55
CA ALA A 192 1.90 -34.82 -10.08
C ALA A 192 2.38 -35.09 -11.51
N GLY A 193 3.03 -36.23 -11.71
CA GLY A 193 3.51 -36.67 -13.03
C GLY A 193 4.90 -36.13 -13.37
N GLN A 194 5.13 -35.86 -14.65
CA GLN A 194 6.39 -35.31 -15.14
C GLN A 194 6.45 -33.82 -14.79
N LYS A 195 7.41 -33.43 -13.94
CA LYS A 195 7.52 -32.08 -13.40
C LYS A 195 7.80 -31.06 -14.50
N LEU A 196 6.79 -30.28 -14.89
CA LEU A 196 7.00 -29.10 -15.72
C LEU A 196 7.77 -28.06 -14.89
N SER A 197 8.99 -27.74 -15.33
CA SER A 197 9.88 -26.75 -14.73
C SER A 197 10.16 -25.67 -15.78
N ASP A 198 9.36 -24.61 -15.77
CA ASP A 198 9.50 -23.45 -16.65
C ASP A 198 9.81 -22.18 -15.84
N SER A 199 10.60 -21.25 -16.41
CA SER A 199 11.01 -20.03 -15.69
C SER A 199 9.82 -19.17 -15.28
N SER A 200 8.75 -19.12 -16.11
CA SER A 200 7.51 -18.38 -15.83
C SER A 200 6.74 -18.89 -14.60
N VAL A 201 7.14 -20.05 -14.05
CA VAL A 201 6.63 -20.62 -12.80
C VAL A 201 7.64 -20.43 -11.67
N THR A 202 8.91 -20.71 -11.89
CA THR A 202 9.95 -20.62 -10.85
C THR A 202 10.21 -19.18 -10.41
N GLU A 203 9.99 -18.21 -11.31
CA GLU A 203 10.19 -16.78 -11.05
C GLU A 203 8.99 -16.10 -10.37
N ILE A 204 7.82 -16.76 -10.29
CA ILE A 204 6.58 -16.18 -9.71
C ILE A 204 6.84 -15.53 -8.34
N PRO A 205 7.45 -16.20 -7.33
CA PRO A 205 7.68 -15.57 -6.04
C PRO A 205 8.50 -14.29 -6.13
N SER A 206 9.51 -14.25 -7.01
CA SER A 206 10.39 -13.10 -7.18
C SER A 206 9.67 -11.95 -7.89
N LEU A 207 9.07 -12.22 -9.06
CA LEU A 207 8.50 -11.18 -9.93
C LEU A 207 7.17 -10.64 -9.40
N HIS A 208 6.27 -11.50 -8.93
CA HIS A 208 5.03 -11.05 -8.28
C HIS A 208 5.35 -10.39 -6.92
N GLY A 209 6.36 -10.88 -6.19
CA GLY A 209 6.85 -10.26 -4.96
C GLY A 209 7.35 -8.84 -5.20
N ASN A 210 8.19 -8.64 -6.21
CA ASN A 210 8.67 -7.33 -6.62
C ASN A 210 7.53 -6.41 -7.06
N PHE A 211 6.53 -6.92 -7.80
CA PHE A 211 5.35 -6.13 -8.17
C PHE A 211 4.55 -5.65 -6.94
N ARG A 212 4.33 -6.52 -5.94
CA ARG A 212 3.71 -6.14 -4.65
C ARG A 212 4.53 -5.09 -3.90
N GLU A 213 5.85 -5.24 -3.86
CA GLU A 213 6.77 -4.31 -3.20
C GLU A 213 6.72 -2.91 -3.84
N VAL A 214 6.88 -2.85 -5.17
CA VAL A 214 6.84 -1.63 -5.97
C VAL A 214 5.48 -0.95 -5.88
N SER A 215 4.38 -1.72 -5.89
CA SER A 215 3.03 -1.21 -5.68
C SER A 215 2.89 -0.50 -4.33
N ARG A 216 3.38 -1.10 -3.22
CA ARG A 216 3.42 -0.42 -1.91
C ARG A 216 4.30 0.83 -1.89
N TRP A 217 5.42 0.83 -2.63
CA TRP A 217 6.29 2.00 -2.70
C TRP A 217 5.61 3.17 -3.44
N LEU A 218 4.95 2.88 -4.56
CA LEU A 218 4.11 3.84 -5.26
C LEU A 218 2.97 4.34 -4.35
N HIS A 219 2.26 3.45 -3.66
CA HIS A 219 1.21 3.80 -2.70
C HIS A 219 1.67 4.82 -1.66
N SER A 220 2.87 4.60 -1.11
CA SER A 220 3.46 5.52 -0.12
C SER A 220 3.75 6.90 -0.70
N LYS A 221 4.23 7.00 -1.95
CA LYS A 221 4.47 8.28 -2.63
C LYS A 221 3.15 8.98 -3.00
N VAL A 222 2.25 8.26 -3.66
CA VAL A 222 0.95 8.77 -4.14
C VAL A 222 0.12 9.31 -2.98
N ARG A 223 -0.02 8.56 -1.87
CA ARG A 223 -0.77 9.01 -0.69
C ARG A 223 -0.28 10.36 -0.13
N VAL A 224 1.03 10.62 -0.19
CA VAL A 224 1.61 11.91 0.20
C VAL A 224 1.23 13.00 -0.81
N GLN A 225 1.38 12.76 -2.11
CA GLN A 225 1.14 13.79 -3.13
C GLN A 225 -0.33 14.12 -3.37
N LEU A 226 -1.24 13.14 -3.18
CA LEU A 226 -2.69 13.35 -3.19
C LEU A 226 -3.15 14.43 -2.21
N ASN A 227 -2.40 14.59 -1.11
CA ASN A 227 -2.73 15.47 0.01
C ASN A 227 -1.74 16.63 0.16
N SER A 228 -0.92 16.87 -0.88
CA SER A 228 0.08 17.93 -0.91
C SER A 228 -0.29 19.04 -1.90
N GLY A 229 0.02 20.30 -1.58
CA GLY A 229 -0.07 21.41 -2.53
C GLY A 229 1.11 21.42 -3.51
N PHE A 230 1.06 22.24 -4.56
CA PHE A 230 2.03 22.28 -5.66
C PHE A 230 3.53 22.44 -5.28
N ARG A 231 3.84 22.88 -4.05
CA ARG A 231 5.23 23.02 -3.57
C ARG A 231 5.89 21.71 -3.09
N ALA A 232 5.17 20.59 -3.12
CA ALA A 232 5.65 19.32 -2.57
C ALA A 232 5.87 18.28 -3.68
N GLY A 233 7.02 17.60 -3.63
CA GLY A 233 7.41 16.60 -4.63
C GLY A 233 8.06 17.20 -5.88
N SER A 234 8.37 16.32 -6.83
CA SER A 234 8.76 16.69 -8.19
C SER A 234 8.40 15.54 -9.14
N ALA A 235 8.10 15.86 -10.41
CA ALA A 235 7.84 14.86 -11.44
C ALA A 235 8.93 13.77 -11.51
N LYS A 236 10.21 14.18 -11.34
CA LYS A 236 11.37 13.30 -11.31
C LYS A 236 11.39 12.32 -10.12
N ASP A 237 10.82 12.69 -8.97
CA ASP A 237 10.73 11.78 -7.82
C ASP A 237 9.63 10.74 -8.04
N MET A 238 8.47 11.14 -8.58
CA MET A 238 7.40 10.20 -8.93
C MET A 238 7.82 9.27 -10.08
N SER A 239 8.54 9.78 -11.09
CA SER A 239 8.97 8.98 -12.24
C SER A 239 9.84 7.79 -11.83
N THR A 240 10.58 7.84 -10.72
CA THR A 240 11.35 6.68 -10.23
C THR A 240 10.46 5.50 -9.84
N ALA A 241 9.36 5.75 -9.12
CA ALA A 241 8.42 4.69 -8.73
C ALA A 241 7.57 4.20 -9.91
N LEU A 242 7.21 5.11 -10.82
CA LEU A 242 6.53 4.78 -12.06
C LEU A 242 7.41 3.94 -13.00
N SER A 243 8.71 4.22 -13.12
CA SER A 243 9.66 3.38 -13.87
C SER A 243 9.79 1.98 -13.28
N SER A 244 9.89 1.86 -11.95
CA SER A 244 9.89 0.54 -11.30
C SER A 244 8.57 -0.19 -11.52
N LEU A 245 7.42 0.51 -11.45
CA LEU A 245 6.11 -0.07 -11.71
C LEU A 245 6.07 -0.64 -13.14
N ALA A 246 6.47 0.15 -14.13
CA ALA A 246 6.49 -0.27 -15.53
C ALA A 246 7.31 -1.55 -15.76
N LEU A 247 8.52 -1.63 -15.20
CA LEU A 247 9.36 -2.82 -15.34
C LEU A 247 8.75 -4.04 -14.64
N SER A 248 8.19 -3.86 -13.43
CA SER A 248 7.53 -4.96 -12.71
C SER A 248 6.24 -5.45 -13.41
N LEU A 249 5.47 -4.55 -14.03
CA LEU A 249 4.32 -4.88 -14.88
C LEU A 249 4.74 -5.64 -16.14
N SER A 250 5.80 -5.20 -16.82
CA SER A 250 6.37 -5.89 -17.98
C SER A 250 6.76 -7.33 -17.64
N ASN A 251 7.52 -7.52 -16.55
CA ASN A 251 7.94 -8.85 -16.11
C ASN A 251 6.75 -9.74 -15.76
N LEU A 252 5.70 -9.19 -15.13
CA LEU A 252 4.45 -9.89 -14.84
C LEU A 252 3.70 -10.29 -16.13
N GLY A 253 3.71 -9.43 -17.14
CA GLY A 253 3.12 -9.68 -18.46
C GLY A 253 3.84 -10.77 -19.24
N ASP A 254 5.17 -10.73 -19.34
CA ASP A 254 5.96 -11.74 -20.08
C ASP A 254 5.76 -13.15 -19.52
N ILE A 255 5.86 -13.33 -18.19
CA ILE A 255 5.61 -14.64 -17.57
C ILE A 255 4.15 -15.09 -17.72
N GLY A 256 3.18 -14.15 -17.73
CA GLY A 256 1.78 -14.46 -18.01
C GLY A 256 1.54 -14.96 -19.43
N ILE A 257 2.16 -14.31 -20.44
CA ILE A 257 2.15 -14.75 -21.84
C ILE A 257 2.77 -16.16 -21.96
N ARG A 258 3.89 -16.43 -21.28
CA ARG A 258 4.53 -17.76 -21.27
C ARG A 258 3.62 -18.83 -20.68
N ARG A 259 3.03 -18.59 -19.51
CA ARG A 259 2.08 -19.53 -18.88
C ARG A 259 0.85 -19.78 -19.75
N ALA A 260 0.26 -18.73 -20.35
CA ALA A 260 -0.86 -18.87 -21.27
C ALA A 260 -0.52 -19.78 -22.49
N LYS A 261 0.65 -19.58 -23.10
CA LYS A 261 1.14 -20.44 -24.20
C LYS A 261 1.36 -21.90 -23.75
N LEU A 262 1.93 -22.11 -22.56
CA LEU A 262 2.14 -23.45 -22.00
C LEU A 262 0.82 -24.18 -21.68
N LEU A 263 -0.20 -23.46 -21.24
CA LEU A 263 -1.54 -24.00 -20.97
C LEU A 263 -2.19 -24.56 -22.24
N LEU A 264 -2.22 -23.74 -23.30
CA LEU A 264 -2.73 -24.13 -24.63
C LEU A 264 -1.96 -25.33 -25.20
N ALA A 265 -0.63 -25.34 -25.07
CA ALA A 265 0.20 -26.41 -25.62
C ALA A 265 0.07 -27.77 -24.89
N ASN A 266 -0.16 -27.76 -23.56
CA ASN A 266 0.05 -28.97 -22.73
C ASN A 266 -1.15 -29.43 -21.89
N SER A 267 -2.17 -28.58 -21.69
CA SER A 267 -3.18 -28.81 -20.63
C SER A 267 -4.58 -29.15 -21.13
N ILE A 268 -4.92 -28.82 -22.39
CA ILE A 268 -6.23 -29.07 -22.99
C ILE A 268 -6.17 -30.34 -23.85
N SER A 269 -7.00 -31.33 -23.52
CA SER A 269 -7.03 -32.63 -24.23
C SER A 269 -8.08 -32.73 -25.35
N ASP A 270 -9.06 -31.82 -25.40
CA ASP A 270 -9.98 -31.67 -26.54
C ASP A 270 -9.30 -30.75 -27.58
N VAL A 271 -8.94 -31.34 -28.73
CA VAL A 271 -8.18 -30.65 -29.79
C VAL A 271 -8.99 -29.51 -30.42
N GLU A 272 -10.29 -29.71 -30.67
CA GLU A 272 -11.16 -28.69 -31.26
C GLU A 272 -11.35 -27.50 -30.31
N LEU A 273 -11.57 -27.79 -29.01
CA LEU A 273 -11.68 -26.76 -27.97
C LEU A 273 -10.36 -26.00 -27.82
N CYS A 274 -9.21 -26.69 -27.93
CA CYS A 274 -7.89 -26.07 -27.87
C CYS A 274 -7.64 -25.15 -29.07
N THR A 275 -7.98 -25.58 -30.29
CA THR A 275 -7.87 -24.76 -31.50
C THR A 275 -8.77 -23.53 -31.42
N LEU A 276 -10.06 -23.70 -31.12
CA LEU A 276 -11.01 -22.60 -31.00
C LEU A 276 -10.60 -21.59 -29.91
N LEU A 277 -10.10 -22.09 -28.76
CA LEU A 277 -9.58 -21.21 -27.72
C LEU A 277 -8.31 -20.47 -28.17
N SER A 278 -7.40 -21.15 -28.86
CA SER A 278 -6.16 -20.55 -29.34
C SER A 278 -6.43 -19.43 -30.35
N GLU A 279 -7.39 -19.62 -31.26
CA GLU A 279 -7.86 -18.59 -32.19
C GLU A 279 -8.54 -17.43 -31.47
N THR A 280 -9.44 -17.73 -30.52
CA THR A 280 -10.16 -16.72 -29.72
C THR A 280 -9.21 -15.86 -28.89
N LEU A 281 -8.19 -16.47 -28.26
CA LEU A 281 -7.18 -15.76 -27.49
C LEU A 281 -6.20 -15.01 -28.42
N ALA A 282 -5.77 -15.58 -29.54
CA ALA A 282 -4.91 -14.86 -30.49
C ALA A 282 -5.56 -13.57 -31.03
N ALA A 283 -6.90 -13.53 -31.14
CA ALA A 283 -7.64 -12.34 -31.55
C ALA A 283 -7.84 -11.29 -30.44
N LYS A 284 -7.84 -11.68 -29.15
CA LYS A 284 -8.18 -10.79 -28.01
C LYS A 284 -7.00 -10.44 -27.09
N CYS A 285 -5.92 -11.23 -27.11
CA CYS A 285 -4.80 -11.11 -26.18
C CYS A 285 -3.64 -10.31 -26.79
N PRO A 286 -3.06 -9.34 -26.07
CA PRO A 286 -1.81 -8.71 -26.47
C PRO A 286 -0.70 -9.75 -26.64
N ASN A 287 0.10 -9.60 -27.70
CA ASN A 287 1.31 -10.39 -27.92
C ASN A 287 2.51 -9.78 -27.16
N ALA A 288 3.67 -10.44 -27.23
CA ALA A 288 4.90 -9.93 -26.61
C ALA A 288 5.38 -8.63 -27.29
N ASP A 289 5.25 -8.55 -28.62
CA ASP A 289 5.68 -7.40 -29.42
C ASP A 289 5.01 -6.10 -28.96
N ALA A 290 3.70 -6.12 -28.67
CA ALA A 290 2.96 -4.97 -28.14
C ALA A 290 3.44 -4.52 -26.74
N LEU A 291 3.95 -5.46 -25.93
CA LEU A 291 4.54 -5.17 -24.64
C LEU A 291 5.91 -4.48 -24.81
N GLU A 292 6.75 -5.00 -25.71
CA GLU A 292 8.07 -4.45 -26.02
C GLU A 292 7.99 -3.06 -26.67
N GLU A 293 7.09 -2.87 -27.64
CA GLU A 293 6.87 -1.57 -28.31
C GLU A 293 6.45 -0.48 -27.33
N LEU A 294 5.51 -0.79 -26.42
CA LEU A 294 5.06 0.18 -25.42
C LEU A 294 6.16 0.53 -24.41
N LEU A 295 7.00 -0.43 -24.03
CA LEU A 295 8.16 -0.18 -23.17
C LEU A 295 9.22 0.68 -23.86
N ALA A 296 9.47 0.48 -25.16
CA ALA A 296 10.34 1.34 -25.94
C ALA A 296 9.80 2.78 -26.02
N SER A 297 8.49 2.94 -26.26
CA SER A 297 7.81 4.24 -26.26
C SER A 297 7.92 4.94 -24.90
N LEU A 298 7.66 4.23 -23.80
CA LEU A 298 7.81 4.69 -22.42
C LEU A 298 9.23 5.14 -22.10
N GLN A 299 10.24 4.36 -22.45
CA GLN A 299 11.65 4.73 -22.25
C GLN A 299 12.02 5.98 -23.06
N ALA A 300 11.57 6.08 -24.31
CA ALA A 300 11.80 7.25 -25.15
C ALA A 300 11.15 8.52 -24.58
N ALA A 301 9.92 8.43 -24.06
CA ALA A 301 9.24 9.53 -23.39
C ALA A 301 10.01 9.99 -22.13
N LEU A 302 10.46 9.04 -21.29
CA LEU A 302 11.23 9.35 -20.08
C LEU A 302 12.58 10.02 -20.40
N ILE A 303 13.29 9.56 -21.43
CA ILE A 303 14.55 10.16 -21.90
C ILE A 303 14.32 11.61 -22.38
N LYS A 304 13.23 11.85 -23.11
CA LYS A 304 12.80 13.18 -23.56
C LYS A 304 12.26 14.06 -22.42
N LYS A 305 12.04 13.48 -21.23
CA LYS A 305 11.35 14.10 -20.07
C LYS A 305 9.91 14.50 -20.35
N ASP A 306 9.26 13.83 -21.31
CA ASP A 306 7.82 13.92 -21.52
C ASP A 306 7.13 13.05 -20.46
N TYR A 307 6.94 13.62 -19.27
CA TYR A 307 6.38 12.91 -18.12
C TYR A 307 4.91 12.55 -18.29
N LEU A 308 4.16 13.25 -19.16
CA LEU A 308 2.74 12.96 -19.40
C LEU A 308 2.58 11.79 -20.37
N LEU A 309 3.34 11.75 -21.47
CA LEU A 309 3.37 10.61 -22.38
C LEU A 309 3.95 9.37 -21.69
N PHE A 310 5.02 9.53 -20.90
CA PHE A 310 5.59 8.45 -20.09
C PHE A 310 4.56 7.82 -19.14
N LEU A 311 3.75 8.66 -18.49
CA LEU A 311 2.72 8.23 -17.55
C LEU A 311 1.53 7.54 -18.24
N HIS A 312 1.08 8.10 -19.37
CA HIS A 312 0.04 7.50 -20.21
C HIS A 312 0.48 6.12 -20.74
N ASN A 313 1.73 5.98 -21.17
CA ASN A 313 2.27 4.68 -21.59
C ASN A 313 2.28 3.63 -20.44
N ILE A 314 2.37 4.05 -19.17
CA ILE A 314 2.25 3.15 -18.01
C ILE A 314 0.78 2.79 -17.74
N TYR A 315 -0.14 3.72 -17.98
CA TYR A 315 -1.58 3.47 -17.91
C TYR A 315 -2.01 2.44 -18.98
N GLU A 316 -1.57 2.59 -20.23
CA GLU A 316 -1.80 1.60 -21.29
C GLU A 316 -1.13 0.24 -20.98
N LEU A 317 0.06 0.25 -20.36
CA LEU A 317 0.75 -0.97 -19.94
C LEU A 317 -0.05 -1.74 -18.87
N MET A 318 -0.73 -1.03 -17.96
CA MET A 318 -1.65 -1.63 -17.00
C MET A 318 -2.84 -2.32 -17.68
N ASP A 319 -3.41 -1.72 -18.74
CA ASP A 319 -4.49 -2.32 -19.53
C ASP A 319 -4.01 -3.54 -20.33
N ILE A 320 -2.81 -3.49 -20.92
CA ILE A 320 -2.19 -4.64 -21.62
C ILE A 320 -1.94 -5.80 -20.66
N VAL A 321 -1.31 -5.56 -19.50
CA VAL A 321 -1.02 -6.61 -18.52
C VAL A 321 -2.30 -7.17 -17.90
N GLY A 322 -3.32 -6.34 -17.67
CA GLY A 322 -4.65 -6.81 -17.24
C GLY A 322 -5.32 -7.75 -18.26
N LYS A 323 -5.19 -7.45 -19.55
CA LYS A 323 -5.66 -8.35 -20.64
C LYS A 323 -4.86 -9.65 -20.68
N ILE A 324 -3.52 -9.59 -20.54
CA ILE A 324 -2.65 -10.78 -20.47
C ILE A 324 -3.05 -11.69 -19.30
N VAL A 325 -3.24 -11.14 -18.09
CA VAL A 325 -3.70 -11.89 -16.91
C VAL A 325 -5.09 -12.48 -17.15
N SER A 326 -5.98 -11.77 -17.86
CA SER A 326 -7.28 -12.32 -18.24
C SER A 326 -7.16 -13.52 -19.18
N CYS A 327 -6.32 -13.42 -20.20
CA CYS A 327 -6.04 -14.50 -21.15
C CYS A 327 -5.41 -15.73 -20.48
N GLU A 328 -4.48 -15.51 -19.57
CA GLU A 328 -3.90 -16.57 -18.74
C GLU A 328 -4.98 -17.26 -17.89
N GLY A 329 -5.84 -16.49 -17.22
CA GLY A 329 -6.96 -17.01 -16.42
C GLY A 329 -7.97 -17.82 -17.22
N ILE A 330 -8.29 -17.38 -18.45
CA ILE A 330 -9.18 -18.10 -19.36
C ILE A 330 -8.54 -19.43 -19.78
N ALA A 331 -7.28 -19.42 -20.23
CA ALA A 331 -6.56 -20.63 -20.60
C ALA A 331 -6.45 -21.62 -19.44
N ALA A 332 -6.20 -21.13 -18.21
CA ALA A 332 -6.11 -21.95 -17.02
C ALA A 332 -7.46 -22.54 -16.60
N PHE A 333 -8.53 -21.75 -16.65
CA PHE A 333 -9.89 -22.21 -16.35
C PHE A 333 -10.36 -23.27 -17.35
N VAL A 334 -10.21 -23.02 -18.66
CA VAL A 334 -10.62 -23.99 -19.70
C VAL A 334 -9.79 -25.27 -19.62
N SER A 335 -8.50 -25.18 -19.26
CA SER A 335 -7.64 -26.35 -19.03
C SER A 335 -8.10 -27.24 -17.87
N LEU A 336 -8.71 -26.67 -16.83
CA LEU A 336 -9.20 -27.44 -15.67
C LEU A 336 -10.64 -27.92 -15.84
N GLU A 337 -11.49 -27.12 -16.46
CA GLU A 337 -12.96 -27.28 -16.38
C GLU A 337 -13.65 -27.31 -17.75
N GLY A 338 -12.97 -26.93 -18.82
CA GLY A 338 -13.55 -26.83 -20.16
C GLY A 338 -14.10 -28.15 -20.68
N SER A 339 -13.46 -29.28 -20.32
CA SER A 339 -13.92 -30.62 -20.69
C SER A 339 -15.19 -31.09 -19.97
N GLU A 340 -15.60 -30.44 -18.86
CA GLU A 340 -16.89 -30.68 -18.20
C GLU A 340 -17.95 -29.65 -18.64
N ILE A 341 -17.54 -28.40 -18.89
CA ILE A 341 -18.44 -27.29 -19.25
C ILE A 341 -18.89 -27.37 -20.72
N PHE A 342 -17.94 -27.50 -21.66
CA PHE A 342 -18.19 -27.44 -23.10
C PHE A 342 -18.38 -28.82 -23.75
N ALA A 343 -18.69 -29.84 -22.95
CA ALA A 343 -18.93 -31.19 -23.44
C ALA A 343 -20.26 -31.28 -24.22
N GLU A 344 -20.21 -31.86 -25.42
CA GLU A 344 -21.42 -32.17 -26.16
C GLU A 344 -22.27 -33.22 -25.43
N LYS A 345 -23.47 -32.82 -24.99
CA LYS A 345 -24.49 -33.78 -24.57
C LYS A 345 -25.03 -34.48 -25.82
N ASN A 346 -24.46 -35.63 -26.14
CA ASN A 346 -25.02 -36.54 -27.13
C ASN A 346 -26.44 -36.94 -26.72
N ASN A 347 -27.44 -36.26 -27.30
CA ASN A 347 -28.86 -36.60 -27.20
C ASN A 347 -29.13 -37.87 -28.00
N VAL A 348 -28.72 -39.02 -27.46
CA VAL A 348 -29.23 -40.31 -27.92
C VAL A 348 -30.58 -40.54 -27.26
N SER A 349 -31.61 -39.86 -27.77
CA SER A 349 -33.00 -40.25 -27.53
C SER A 349 -33.24 -41.57 -28.28
N VAL A 350 -33.04 -42.68 -27.59
CA VAL A 350 -33.48 -43.99 -28.10
C VAL A 350 -35.00 -44.03 -28.08
N ASP A 351 -35.54 -44.40 -29.24
CA ASP A 351 -36.96 -44.53 -29.57
C ASP A 351 -37.79 -45.25 -28.48
N ASP A 352 -38.78 -44.55 -27.92
CA ASP A 352 -39.70 -45.07 -26.92
C ASP A 352 -40.83 -45.87 -27.61
N ASN A 353 -40.64 -47.18 -27.80
CA ASN A 353 -41.75 -48.06 -28.19
C ASN A 353 -41.63 -49.52 -27.70
N LYS A 354 -42.58 -49.88 -26.81
CA LYS A 354 -43.08 -51.23 -26.49
C LYS A 354 -42.25 -52.14 -25.53
N PRO A 355 -42.88 -53.15 -24.89
CA PRO A 355 -43.01 -53.08 -23.43
C PRO A 355 -42.48 -54.30 -22.66
N SER A 356 -42.67 -54.28 -21.35
CA SER A 356 -42.17 -55.24 -20.35
C SER A 356 -42.31 -56.73 -20.68
N SER A 357 -41.19 -57.44 -20.56
CA SER A 357 -41.11 -58.79 -20.00
C SER A 357 -39.91 -58.84 -19.06
N GLY A 358 -40.06 -59.42 -17.88
CA GLY A 358 -39.00 -59.42 -16.87
C GLY A 358 -37.91 -60.44 -17.16
N ASP A 359 -36.69 -60.14 -16.72
CA ASP A 359 -35.92 -61.13 -15.94
C ASP A 359 -34.85 -60.46 -15.07
N ASN A 360 -34.60 -61.06 -13.90
CA ASN A 360 -33.60 -60.56 -12.94
C ASN A 360 -32.19 -61.03 -13.35
N VAL A 361 -31.36 -60.14 -13.89
CA VAL A 361 -29.92 -60.38 -14.02
C VAL A 361 -29.13 -59.24 -13.37
N HIS A 362 -28.46 -59.57 -12.26
CA HIS A 362 -27.43 -58.73 -11.67
C HIS A 362 -26.32 -58.46 -12.70
N SER A 363 -26.27 -57.25 -13.24
CA SER A 363 -25.10 -56.76 -13.98
C SER A 363 -24.44 -55.61 -13.22
N ASN A 364 -23.20 -55.85 -12.78
CA ASN A 364 -22.36 -54.87 -12.12
C ASN A 364 -22.01 -53.73 -13.09
N LYS A 365 -22.87 -52.71 -13.20
CA LYS A 365 -22.47 -51.41 -13.77
C LYS A 365 -21.57 -50.67 -12.76
N LYS A 366 -20.34 -51.18 -12.64
CA LYS A 366 -19.21 -50.49 -12.04
C LYS A 366 -18.91 -49.28 -12.92
N SER A 367 -19.62 -48.18 -12.69
CA SER A 367 -19.32 -46.90 -13.31
C SER A 367 -17.85 -46.60 -13.05
N GLU A 368 -17.03 -46.49 -14.10
CA GLU A 368 -15.71 -45.92 -13.96
C GLU A 368 -15.87 -44.48 -13.50
N LYS A 369 -15.78 -44.28 -12.19
CA LYS A 369 -15.60 -42.96 -11.60
C LYS A 369 -14.26 -42.45 -12.12
N LYS A 370 -14.27 -41.72 -13.24
CA LYS A 370 -13.17 -40.83 -13.65
C LYS A 370 -12.73 -40.13 -12.36
N LYS A 371 -11.45 -40.32 -11.98
CA LYS A 371 -10.94 -39.84 -10.68
C LYS A 371 -11.18 -38.34 -10.63
N LYS A 372 -12.16 -37.89 -9.83
CA LYS A 372 -12.46 -36.47 -9.65
C LYS A 372 -11.16 -35.77 -9.27
N VAL A 373 -10.72 -34.87 -10.15
CA VAL A 373 -9.45 -34.17 -10.02
C VAL A 373 -9.51 -33.37 -8.71
N VAL A 374 -8.60 -33.66 -7.79
CA VAL A 374 -8.59 -33.01 -6.47
C VAL A 374 -7.73 -31.76 -6.59
N LEU A 375 -8.40 -30.66 -6.87
CA LEU A 375 -7.80 -29.34 -6.90
C LEU A 375 -7.45 -28.85 -5.48
N GLY A 376 -6.56 -27.86 -5.39
CA GLY A 376 -6.27 -27.12 -4.18
C GLY A 376 -7.53 -26.44 -3.62
N LYS A 377 -7.63 -26.29 -2.31
CA LYS A 377 -8.87 -25.73 -1.71
C LYS A 377 -9.11 -24.27 -2.10
N GLY A 378 -8.06 -23.47 -2.28
CA GLY A 378 -8.22 -22.07 -2.68
C GLY A 378 -8.54 -21.92 -4.15
N THR A 379 -7.83 -22.64 -5.04
CA THR A 379 -8.13 -22.68 -6.48
C THR A 379 -9.53 -23.23 -6.74
N SER A 380 -9.94 -24.32 -6.07
CA SER A 380 -11.32 -24.84 -6.13
C SER A 380 -12.37 -23.78 -5.78
N ALA A 381 -12.15 -23.02 -4.72
CA ALA A 381 -13.08 -22.00 -4.26
C ALA A 381 -13.18 -20.82 -5.23
N LEU A 382 -12.06 -20.46 -5.87
CA LEU A 382 -12.02 -19.40 -6.88
C LEU A 382 -12.65 -19.85 -8.21
N ILE A 383 -12.34 -21.07 -8.66
CA ILE A 383 -12.94 -21.67 -9.86
C ILE A 383 -14.45 -21.83 -9.69
N GLN A 384 -14.92 -22.25 -8.51
CA GLN A 384 -16.36 -22.30 -8.23
C GLN A 384 -17.00 -20.91 -8.26
N PHE A 385 -16.37 -19.90 -7.65
CA PHE A 385 -16.85 -18.52 -7.70
C PHE A 385 -16.95 -17.98 -9.14
N ILE A 386 -15.98 -18.32 -10.01
CA ILE A 386 -16.03 -18.01 -11.44
C ILE A 386 -17.19 -18.77 -12.10
N LYS A 387 -17.30 -20.09 -11.90
CA LYS A 387 -18.40 -20.92 -12.44
C LYS A 387 -19.78 -20.37 -12.06
N ASP A 388 -19.99 -19.95 -10.82
CA ASP A 388 -21.26 -19.42 -10.32
C ASP A 388 -21.67 -18.10 -10.99
N ARG A 389 -20.72 -17.40 -11.63
CA ARG A 389 -20.92 -16.14 -12.38
C ARG A 389 -20.91 -16.33 -13.91
N MET A 390 -20.64 -17.54 -14.40
CA MET A 390 -20.50 -17.86 -15.82
C MET A 390 -21.61 -18.82 -16.27
N LEU A 391 -21.78 -18.97 -17.58
CA LEU A 391 -22.88 -19.76 -18.16
C LEU A 391 -22.74 -21.26 -17.89
N LEU A 392 -23.57 -21.79 -16.99
CA LEU A 392 -23.70 -23.23 -16.75
C LEU A 392 -24.43 -23.90 -17.93
N GLY A 393 -23.77 -24.83 -18.61
CA GLY A 393 -24.32 -25.57 -19.76
C GLY A 393 -23.99 -24.97 -21.13
N ALA A 394 -22.95 -24.14 -21.21
CA ALA A 394 -22.42 -23.56 -22.45
C ALA A 394 -21.94 -24.62 -23.46
N THR A 395 -22.18 -24.38 -24.75
CA THR A 395 -21.64 -25.17 -25.87
C THR A 395 -20.28 -24.62 -26.33
N LYS A 396 -19.55 -25.33 -27.20
CA LYS A 396 -18.31 -24.79 -27.81
C LYS A 396 -18.55 -23.44 -28.52
N ALA A 397 -19.75 -23.22 -29.07
CA ALA A 397 -20.14 -21.95 -29.71
C ALA A 397 -20.26 -20.77 -28.73
N ASP A 398 -20.44 -21.03 -27.43
CA ASP A 398 -20.51 -19.99 -26.39
C ASP A 398 -19.11 -19.56 -25.88
N LEU A 399 -18.01 -20.15 -26.38
CA LEU A 399 -16.66 -19.87 -25.88
C LEU A 399 -16.24 -18.40 -26.04
N GLU A 400 -16.63 -17.75 -27.14
CA GLU A 400 -16.33 -16.33 -27.34
C GLU A 400 -17.05 -15.45 -26.30
N LYS A 401 -18.30 -15.78 -26.00
CA LYS A 401 -19.10 -15.10 -24.97
C LYS A 401 -18.53 -15.35 -23.58
N PHE A 402 -18.20 -16.59 -23.24
CA PHE A 402 -17.50 -16.94 -22.00
C PHE A 402 -16.19 -16.14 -21.84
N THR A 403 -15.40 -16.04 -22.92
CA THR A 403 -14.16 -15.25 -22.95
C THR A 403 -14.45 -13.77 -22.65
N GLN A 404 -15.53 -13.22 -23.24
CA GLN A 404 -15.94 -11.84 -23.00
C GLN A 404 -16.40 -11.61 -21.55
N ASP A 405 -17.24 -12.49 -21.02
CA ASP A 405 -17.74 -12.43 -19.65
C ASP A 405 -16.58 -12.55 -18.63
N PHE A 406 -15.58 -13.41 -18.91
CA PHE A 406 -14.39 -13.57 -18.07
C PHE A 406 -13.49 -12.32 -18.09
N VAL A 407 -13.23 -11.72 -19.26
CA VAL A 407 -12.50 -10.44 -19.35
C VAL A 407 -13.24 -9.34 -18.59
N SER A 408 -14.57 -9.29 -18.69
CA SER A 408 -15.40 -8.33 -17.95
C SER A 408 -15.44 -8.56 -16.43
N LEU A 409 -15.23 -9.80 -15.96
CA LEU A 409 -15.10 -10.12 -14.53
C LEU A 409 -13.75 -9.64 -13.96
N LEU A 410 -12.70 -9.61 -14.77
CA LEU A 410 -11.35 -9.18 -14.39
C LEU A 410 -11.07 -7.69 -14.67
N ASP A 411 -11.98 -6.98 -15.34
CA ASP A 411 -11.87 -5.53 -15.55
C ASP A 411 -12.11 -4.78 -14.22
N PRO A 412 -11.14 -4.00 -13.69
CA PRO A 412 -11.30 -3.24 -12.45
C PRO A 412 -12.39 -2.16 -12.48
N ARG A 413 -12.93 -1.84 -13.66
CA ARG A 413 -14.07 -0.92 -13.86
C ARG A 413 -15.42 -1.64 -13.79
N GLY A 414 -15.43 -2.98 -13.78
CA GLY A 414 -16.63 -3.82 -13.80
C GLY A 414 -17.25 -4.06 -12.42
N PHE A 415 -18.59 -4.04 -12.34
CA PHE A 415 -19.33 -4.26 -11.10
C PHE A 415 -19.05 -5.61 -10.39
N GLY A 416 -18.56 -6.63 -11.12
CA GLY A 416 -18.23 -7.94 -10.56
C GLY A 416 -16.83 -8.05 -9.95
N PHE A 417 -15.96 -7.06 -10.15
CA PHE A 417 -14.54 -7.13 -9.79
C PHE A 417 -14.29 -6.99 -8.29
N ASP A 418 -15.01 -6.10 -7.60
CA ASP A 418 -14.91 -5.94 -6.14
C ASP A 418 -15.19 -7.26 -5.41
N ASP A 419 -16.20 -8.01 -5.86
CA ASP A 419 -16.53 -9.33 -5.30
C ASP A 419 -15.43 -10.37 -5.56
N LEU A 420 -14.84 -10.38 -6.77
CA LEU A 420 -13.73 -11.26 -7.12
C LEU A 420 -12.52 -10.97 -6.23
N LEU A 421 -12.16 -9.70 -6.08
CA LEU A 421 -11.05 -9.26 -5.25
C LEU A 421 -11.29 -9.59 -3.77
N MET A 422 -12.52 -9.43 -3.27
CA MET A 422 -12.90 -9.87 -1.93
C MET A 422 -12.83 -11.39 -1.78
N LYS A 423 -13.20 -12.16 -2.80
CA LYS A 423 -13.11 -13.63 -2.76
C LYS A 423 -11.65 -14.12 -2.72
N VAL A 424 -10.77 -13.49 -3.49
CA VAL A 424 -9.33 -13.76 -3.46
C VAL A 424 -8.74 -13.46 -2.09
N LYS A 425 -9.09 -12.32 -1.47
CA LYS A 425 -8.69 -11.98 -0.10
C LYS A 425 -9.17 -13.01 0.92
N GLU A 426 -10.46 -13.38 0.89
CA GLU A 426 -11.03 -14.41 1.77
C GLU A 426 -10.25 -15.74 1.70
N ILE A 427 -9.89 -16.17 0.48
CA ILE A 427 -9.12 -17.39 0.26
C ILE A 427 -7.75 -17.32 0.95
N VAL A 428 -6.99 -16.24 0.72
CA VAL A 428 -5.64 -16.05 1.29
C VAL A 428 -5.70 -15.86 2.81
N GLU A 429 -6.61 -15.00 3.30
CA GLU A 429 -6.83 -14.72 4.72
C GLU A 429 -7.30 -15.96 5.51
N SER A 430 -7.97 -16.91 4.86
CA SER A 430 -8.34 -18.20 5.49
C SER A 430 -7.14 -18.99 6.03
N ASN A 431 -5.92 -18.68 5.58
CA ASN A 431 -4.67 -19.24 6.10
C ASN A 431 -4.09 -18.47 7.28
N GLU A 432 -4.40 -17.19 7.49
CA GLU A 432 -3.92 -16.46 8.68
C GLU A 432 -4.45 -17.11 9.96
N SER A 433 -5.70 -17.60 9.93
CA SER A 433 -6.28 -18.44 10.98
C SER A 433 -5.51 -19.75 11.27
N ARG A 434 -4.63 -20.16 10.35
CA ARG A 434 -3.76 -21.35 10.42
C ARG A 434 -2.27 -21.01 10.59
N ARG A 435 -1.88 -19.72 10.55
CA ARG A 435 -0.51 -19.24 10.84
C ARG A 435 -0.16 -19.34 12.34
N LEU A 436 -1.13 -19.67 13.21
CA LEU A 436 -0.86 -20.16 14.56
C LEU A 436 -0.21 -21.56 14.50
N PRO A 437 0.95 -21.80 15.14
CA PRO A 437 1.66 -23.08 15.03
C PRO A 437 0.80 -24.27 15.42
N LYS A 438 0.70 -25.26 14.52
CA LYS A 438 0.18 -26.59 14.87
C LYS A 438 1.30 -27.36 15.56
N LEU A 439 1.19 -27.49 16.88
CA LEU A 439 2.00 -28.43 17.65
C LEU A 439 1.86 -29.85 17.06
N PRO A 440 2.91 -30.70 17.14
CA PRO A 440 2.89 -32.02 16.54
C PRO A 440 1.74 -32.85 17.09
N LYS A 441 1.05 -33.56 16.21
CA LYS A 441 0.04 -34.55 16.61
C LYS A 441 0.72 -35.64 17.43
N ASN A 442 0.45 -35.67 18.73
CA ASN A 442 0.29 -36.86 19.57
C ASN A 442 -0.37 -36.42 20.88
N THR A 443 -1.16 -37.32 21.48
CA THR A 443 -2.01 -37.09 22.67
C THR A 443 -3.23 -36.19 22.40
N ASN A 444 -4.36 -36.82 22.10
CA ASN A 444 -5.66 -36.18 22.23
C ASN A 444 -6.00 -36.11 23.74
N GLU A 445 -6.15 -34.92 24.30
CA GLU A 445 -7.32 -34.54 25.11
C GLU A 445 -7.29 -33.05 25.49
N ARG A 446 -8.39 -32.36 25.19
CA ARG A 446 -8.85 -31.10 25.80
C ARG A 446 -7.84 -29.94 25.99
N LEU A 447 -7.31 -29.39 24.90
CA LEU A 447 -6.98 -27.96 24.82
C LEU A 447 -7.95 -27.24 23.87
N THR A 448 -9.09 -26.83 24.40
CA THR A 448 -9.95 -25.83 23.76
C THR A 448 -9.16 -24.54 23.54
N LYS A 449 -9.29 -23.91 22.36
CA LYS A 449 -8.62 -22.64 22.03
C LYS A 449 -8.97 -21.58 23.09
N SER A 450 -8.10 -21.37 24.07
CA SER A 450 -8.39 -20.47 25.18
C SER A 450 -8.22 -19.01 24.75
N THR A 451 -9.36 -18.34 24.62
CA THR A 451 -9.47 -16.89 24.39
C THR A 451 -8.85 -16.14 25.57
N TRP A 452 -7.95 -15.20 25.26
CA TRP A 452 -7.32 -14.35 26.27
C TRP A 452 -8.36 -13.59 27.11
N ASN A 453 -8.30 -13.75 28.42
CA ASN A 453 -9.15 -13.04 29.38
C ASN A 453 -8.45 -11.81 30.01
N VAL A 454 -9.20 -11.04 30.80
CA VAL A 454 -8.73 -9.79 31.40
C VAL A 454 -7.67 -10.01 32.49
N LYS A 455 -7.75 -11.13 33.23
CA LYS A 455 -6.80 -11.46 34.30
C LYS A 455 -5.46 -11.93 33.76
N GLU A 456 -5.46 -12.66 32.64
CA GLU A 456 -4.24 -12.97 31.88
C GLU A 456 -3.56 -11.71 31.35
N ASP A 457 -4.33 -10.73 30.86
CA ASP A 457 -3.80 -9.44 30.40
C ASP A 457 -3.17 -8.64 31.56
N VAL A 458 -3.84 -8.58 32.72
CA VAL A 458 -3.32 -7.96 33.95
C VAL A 458 -2.05 -8.64 34.43
N THR A 459 -2.04 -9.98 34.45
CA THR A 459 -0.89 -10.80 34.87
C THR A 459 0.30 -10.59 33.93
N LEU A 460 0.09 -10.65 32.61
CA LEU A 460 1.12 -10.38 31.61
C LEU A 460 1.72 -8.99 31.76
N MET A 461 0.89 -7.95 31.88
CA MET A 461 1.39 -6.58 32.01
C MET A 461 2.14 -6.38 33.33
N SER A 462 1.65 -6.94 34.43
CA SER A 462 2.30 -6.86 35.74
C SER A 462 3.66 -7.59 35.76
N SER A 463 3.71 -8.80 35.20
CA SER A 463 4.94 -9.57 35.03
C SER A 463 5.94 -8.85 34.13
N TRP A 464 5.49 -8.20 33.04
CA TRP A 464 6.37 -7.39 32.18
C TRP A 464 6.95 -6.19 32.94
N ILE A 465 6.12 -5.43 33.65
CA ILE A 465 6.55 -4.26 34.44
C ILE A 465 7.56 -4.68 35.50
N SER A 466 7.23 -5.72 36.27
CA SER A 466 8.05 -6.26 37.36
C SER A 466 9.40 -6.86 36.90
N VAL A 467 9.58 -7.18 35.61
CA VAL A 467 10.90 -7.50 35.02
C VAL A 467 11.58 -6.24 34.46
N SER A 468 10.82 -5.28 33.94
CA SER A 468 11.35 -4.04 33.37
C SER A 468 11.90 -3.04 34.41
N GLU A 469 11.39 -3.09 35.65
CA GLU A 469 11.77 -2.19 36.74
C GLU A 469 12.86 -2.77 37.68
N ASP A 470 13.36 -3.99 37.41
CA ASP A 470 14.40 -4.62 38.22
C ASP A 470 15.75 -3.87 38.09
N LYS A 471 16.00 -2.99 39.07
CA LYS A 471 17.21 -2.17 39.19
C LYS A 471 18.52 -2.97 39.26
N LYS A 472 18.49 -4.29 39.47
CA LYS A 472 19.70 -5.13 39.55
C LYS A 472 20.30 -5.51 38.19
N GLN A 473 19.67 -5.15 37.06
CA GLN A 473 20.10 -5.63 35.73
C GLN A 473 20.27 -4.48 34.73
N GLY A 474 21.46 -4.35 34.15
CA GLY A 474 21.85 -3.24 33.28
C GLY A 474 21.11 -3.17 31.93
N LYS A 475 21.21 -2.02 31.26
CA LYS A 475 20.48 -1.63 30.03
C LYS A 475 20.67 -2.52 28.78
N PHE A 476 21.54 -3.53 28.82
CA PHE A 476 21.92 -4.36 27.67
C PHE A 476 21.56 -5.85 27.88
N GLN A 477 20.27 -6.19 27.91
CA GLN A 477 19.84 -7.60 27.90
C GLN A 477 19.58 -8.10 26.48
N ARG A 478 20.07 -9.31 26.13
CA ARG A 478 19.65 -10.01 24.91
C ARG A 478 18.14 -10.28 24.96
N THR A 479 17.41 -9.96 23.90
CA THR A 479 15.94 -9.93 23.87
C THR A 479 15.28 -11.25 24.29
N GLY A 480 15.91 -12.40 24.03
CA GLY A 480 15.44 -13.71 24.49
C GLY A 480 15.50 -13.91 26.01
N SER A 481 16.52 -13.35 26.68
CA SER A 481 16.71 -13.50 28.14
C SER A 481 15.68 -12.69 28.95
N PHE A 482 15.26 -11.52 28.44
CA PHE A 482 14.23 -10.71 29.08
C PHE A 482 12.88 -11.44 29.08
N TRP A 483 12.43 -11.92 27.92
CA TRP A 483 11.12 -12.55 27.80
C TRP A 483 11.01 -13.91 28.51
N GLY A 484 12.12 -14.65 28.67
CA GLY A 484 12.13 -15.84 29.53
C GLY A 484 11.84 -15.53 31.01
N LYS A 485 12.26 -14.36 31.51
CA LYS A 485 11.94 -13.91 32.88
C LYS A 485 10.48 -13.44 33.02
N VAL A 486 9.95 -12.79 31.98
CA VAL A 486 8.52 -12.41 31.93
C VAL A 486 7.63 -13.64 31.90
N LEU A 487 8.00 -14.67 31.13
CA LEU A 487 7.31 -15.96 31.14
C LEU A 487 7.38 -16.60 32.52
N LYS A 488 8.56 -16.69 33.15
CA LYS A 488 8.69 -17.27 34.50
C LYS A 488 7.76 -16.60 35.53
N LYS A 489 7.66 -15.27 35.55
CA LYS A 489 6.72 -14.55 36.45
C LYS A 489 5.24 -14.76 36.08
N TYR A 490 4.94 -14.99 34.81
CA TYR A 490 3.59 -15.34 34.35
C TYR A 490 3.22 -16.78 34.75
N GLU A 491 4.16 -17.72 34.64
CA GLU A 491 4.03 -19.12 35.10
C GLU A 491 3.89 -19.19 36.64
N GLU A 492 4.65 -18.40 37.39
CA GLU A 492 4.50 -18.28 38.86
C GLU A 492 3.07 -17.88 39.25
N ALA A 493 2.48 -16.88 38.58
CA ALA A 493 1.08 -16.50 38.80
C ALA A 493 0.06 -17.54 38.27
N GLN A 494 0.38 -18.25 37.20
CA GLN A 494 -0.48 -19.32 36.66
C GLN A 494 -0.54 -20.56 37.57
N ILE A 495 0.53 -20.85 38.31
CA ILE A 495 0.54 -21.90 39.34
C ILE A 495 -0.33 -21.50 40.54
N GLU A 496 -0.40 -20.20 40.88
CA GLU A 496 -1.26 -19.68 41.95
C GLU A 496 -2.75 -19.65 41.57
N ASP A 497 -3.09 -19.44 40.29
CA ASP A 497 -4.48 -19.41 39.80
C ASP A 497 -4.63 -20.10 38.42
N PRO A 498 -4.64 -21.45 38.39
CA PRO A 498 -4.71 -22.22 37.15
C PRO A 498 -6.12 -22.29 36.53
N GLU A 499 -7.16 -21.82 37.22
CA GLU A 499 -8.53 -21.78 36.67
C GLU A 499 -8.78 -20.49 35.88
N GLU A 500 -8.24 -19.34 36.32
CA GLU A 500 -8.40 -18.07 35.61
C GLU A 500 -7.19 -17.67 34.74
N ILE A 501 -6.02 -18.28 34.91
CA ILE A 501 -4.81 -18.00 34.10
C ILE A 501 -4.41 -19.25 33.32
N ASN A 502 -4.40 -19.17 31.99
CA ASN A 502 -4.01 -20.32 31.16
C ASN A 502 -2.49 -20.35 30.94
N GLU A 503 -1.96 -21.54 30.66
CA GLU A 503 -0.60 -21.72 30.17
C GLU A 503 -0.39 -20.99 28.83
N ARG A 504 0.69 -20.20 28.72
CA ARG A 504 1.05 -19.42 27.53
C ARG A 504 2.56 -19.52 27.29
N ASN A 505 2.98 -19.56 26.02
CA ASN A 505 4.39 -19.52 25.65
C ASN A 505 4.90 -18.09 25.40
N ILE A 506 6.23 -17.93 25.32
CA ILE A 506 6.91 -16.64 25.12
C ILE A 506 6.32 -15.85 23.94
N GLU A 507 6.09 -16.50 22.80
CA GLU A 507 5.59 -15.87 21.57
C GLU A 507 4.15 -15.37 21.74
N SER A 508 3.32 -16.10 22.49
CA SER A 508 1.97 -15.69 22.88
C SER A 508 2.00 -14.44 23.77
N LEU A 509 2.86 -14.43 24.80
CA LEU A 509 3.05 -13.27 25.69
C LEU A 509 3.54 -12.03 24.90
N LYS A 510 4.54 -12.19 24.04
CA LYS A 510 5.07 -11.12 23.16
C LYS A 510 3.98 -10.54 22.25
N GLY A 511 3.20 -11.41 21.59
CA GLY A 511 2.13 -11.00 20.69
C GLY A 511 1.03 -10.22 21.41
N ARG A 512 0.57 -10.73 22.55
CA ARG A 512 -0.47 -10.08 23.36
C ARG A 512 0.01 -8.75 23.95
N PHE A 513 1.22 -8.70 24.50
CA PHE A 513 1.85 -7.46 24.98
C PHE A 513 1.96 -6.40 23.87
N THR A 514 2.35 -6.80 22.66
CA THR A 514 2.50 -5.87 21.53
C THR A 514 1.16 -5.23 21.17
N ARG A 515 0.06 -6.01 21.18
CA ARG A 515 -1.31 -5.50 21.00
C ARG A 515 -1.69 -4.51 22.10
N LEU A 516 -1.56 -4.92 23.38
CA LEU A 516 -1.90 -4.09 24.54
C LEU A 516 -1.12 -2.77 24.55
N ASN A 517 0.20 -2.83 24.37
CA ASN A 517 1.07 -1.65 24.32
C ASN A 517 0.71 -0.71 23.15
N LYS A 518 0.40 -1.24 21.96
CA LYS A 518 -0.02 -0.42 20.81
C LYS A 518 -1.35 0.28 21.05
N ASN A 519 -2.33 -0.42 21.65
CA ASN A 519 -3.63 0.14 21.99
C ASN A 519 -3.51 1.19 23.11
N ALA A 520 -2.74 0.91 24.17
CA ALA A 520 -2.47 1.85 25.26
C ALA A 520 -1.80 3.15 24.77
N GLN A 521 -0.81 3.06 23.87
CA GLN A 521 -0.14 4.25 23.31
C GLN A 521 -1.08 5.09 22.44
N LYS A 522 -1.97 4.46 21.66
CA LYS A 522 -3.06 5.17 20.95
C LYS A 522 -4.03 5.86 21.92
N TRP A 523 -4.43 5.17 22.99
CA TRP A 523 -5.34 5.69 24.01
C TRP A 523 -4.75 6.90 24.75
N ILE A 524 -3.45 6.85 25.08
CA ILE A 524 -2.71 7.98 25.66
C ILE A 524 -2.70 9.18 24.69
N ALA A 525 -2.40 8.96 23.41
CA ALA A 525 -2.39 10.03 22.42
C ALA A 525 -3.76 10.69 22.26
N ALA A 526 -4.84 9.91 22.22
CA ALA A 526 -6.22 10.43 22.19
C ALA A 526 -6.57 11.22 23.45
N ASN A 527 -6.16 10.75 24.64
CA ASN A 527 -6.36 11.46 25.91
C ASN A 527 -5.65 12.82 25.94
N ILE A 528 -4.37 12.86 25.57
CA ILE A 528 -3.58 14.10 25.54
C ILE A 528 -4.18 15.09 24.54
N GLU A 529 -4.56 14.65 23.34
CA GLU A 529 -5.14 15.51 22.31
C GLU A 529 -6.53 16.03 22.70
N ALA A 530 -7.39 15.21 23.32
CA ALA A 530 -8.67 15.67 23.88
C ALA A 530 -8.46 16.76 24.94
N HIS A 531 -7.54 16.53 25.88
CA HIS A 531 -7.22 17.51 26.93
C HIS A 531 -6.65 18.82 26.38
N ARG A 532 -5.95 18.78 25.24
CA ARG A 532 -5.43 19.97 24.53
C ARG A 532 -6.52 20.79 23.83
N ARG A 533 -7.69 20.19 23.54
CA ARG A 533 -8.81 20.84 22.82
C ARG A 533 -9.85 21.51 23.73
N VAL A 534 -9.95 21.04 24.97
CA VAL A 534 -10.97 21.45 25.93
C VAL A 534 -10.73 22.88 26.45
N LYS A 535 -11.82 23.66 26.56
CA LYS A 535 -11.87 24.98 27.20
C LYS A 535 -12.46 24.87 28.62
N SER A 536 -12.31 25.90 29.44
CA SER A 536 -12.92 25.95 30.78
C SER A 536 -14.45 25.76 30.71
N GLY A 537 -14.97 24.82 31.51
CA GLY A 537 -16.41 24.51 31.60
C GLY A 537 -16.87 23.19 30.95
N THR A 538 -16.03 22.46 30.21
CA THR A 538 -16.40 21.14 29.65
C THR A 538 -16.54 20.09 30.74
N SER A 539 -17.62 19.28 30.70
CA SER A 539 -17.85 18.22 31.68
C SER A 539 -16.91 17.02 31.48
N GLN A 540 -16.73 16.20 32.52
CA GLN A 540 -15.96 14.96 32.42
C GLN A 540 -16.55 13.99 31.38
N LEU A 541 -17.88 13.91 31.28
CA LEU A 541 -18.57 13.05 30.31
C LEU A 541 -18.34 13.51 28.86
N ASP A 542 -18.30 14.82 28.61
CA ASP A 542 -17.97 15.38 27.29
C ASP A 542 -16.50 15.14 26.93
N MET A 543 -15.60 15.20 27.93
CA MET A 543 -14.18 14.89 27.77
C MET A 543 -13.97 13.42 27.43
N GLU A 544 -14.60 12.49 28.15
CA GLU A 544 -14.57 11.06 27.84
C GLU A 544 -15.11 10.78 26.43
N LYS A 545 -16.18 11.46 26.02
CA LYS A 545 -16.75 11.38 24.67
C LYS A 545 -15.78 11.87 23.59
N GLU A 546 -15.09 12.99 23.78
CA GLU A 546 -14.04 13.50 22.86
C GLU A 546 -12.87 12.50 22.75
N VAL A 547 -12.43 11.89 23.86
CA VAL A 547 -11.38 10.85 23.85
C VAL A 547 -11.81 9.64 23.02
N TYR A 548 -13.04 9.13 23.19
CA TYR A 548 -13.54 8.01 22.40
C TYR A 548 -13.74 8.36 20.92
N GLN A 549 -14.08 9.61 20.58
CA GLN A 549 -14.11 10.08 19.19
C GLN A 549 -12.70 10.11 18.59
N LEU A 550 -11.71 10.64 19.31
CA LEU A 550 -10.32 10.71 18.87
C LEU A 550 -9.59 9.36 18.80
N TYR A 551 -10.07 8.36 19.54
CA TYR A 551 -9.53 7.00 19.49
C TYR A 551 -10.05 6.18 18.29
N GLU A 552 -11.11 6.64 17.61
CA GLU A 552 -11.74 5.97 16.46
C GLU A 552 -12.15 4.50 16.74
N GLY A 553 -12.78 4.26 17.90
CA GLY A 553 -13.33 2.93 18.22
C GLY A 553 -13.62 2.70 19.71
N LYS A 554 -14.02 1.46 20.05
CA LYS A 554 -14.18 1.05 21.45
C LYS A 554 -12.84 0.61 22.03
N PHE A 555 -12.35 1.29 23.06
CA PHE A 555 -11.16 0.85 23.80
C PHE A 555 -11.53 -0.33 24.71
N THR A 556 -11.21 -1.55 24.28
CA THR A 556 -11.54 -2.80 25.00
C THR A 556 -10.60 -3.12 26.15
N ASP A 557 -9.43 -2.47 26.19
CA ASP A 557 -8.34 -2.78 27.12
C ASP A 557 -8.31 -1.81 28.33
N LEU A 558 -9.41 -1.08 28.58
CA LEU A 558 -9.50 -0.03 29.60
C LEU A 558 -9.18 -0.52 31.02
N TYR A 559 -9.62 -1.72 31.38
CA TYR A 559 -9.38 -2.28 32.72
C TYR A 559 -7.89 -2.52 32.98
N VAL A 560 -7.19 -3.26 32.10
CA VAL A 560 -5.75 -3.50 32.22
C VAL A 560 -4.94 -2.21 32.08
N PHE A 561 -5.40 -1.25 31.28
CA PHE A 561 -4.77 0.06 31.18
C PHE A 561 -4.83 0.83 32.51
N ASN A 562 -6.01 0.95 33.11
CA ASN A 562 -6.20 1.66 34.38
C ASN A 562 -5.54 0.93 35.55
N GLU A 563 -5.70 -0.40 35.64
CA GLU A 563 -5.21 -1.17 36.79
C GLU A 563 -3.72 -1.45 36.80
N VAL A 564 -3.05 -1.42 35.64
CA VAL A 564 -1.64 -1.84 35.55
C VAL A 564 -0.79 -0.83 34.80
N MET A 565 -1.22 -0.42 33.60
CA MET A 565 -0.33 0.35 32.71
C MET A 565 -0.17 1.81 33.15
N SER A 566 -1.27 2.50 33.44
CA SER A 566 -1.30 3.92 33.80
C SER A 566 -0.50 4.26 35.07
N LYS A 567 -0.28 3.26 35.94
CA LYS A 567 0.46 3.36 37.21
C LYS A 567 1.98 3.42 37.02
N VAL A 568 2.50 3.24 35.78
CA VAL A 568 3.93 3.25 35.45
C VAL A 568 4.28 4.50 34.62
N PRO A 569 5.39 5.22 34.91
CA PRO A 569 5.78 6.47 34.21
C PRO A 569 5.91 6.41 32.68
N LYS A 570 5.94 5.21 32.09
CA LYS A 570 5.97 4.95 30.64
C LYS A 570 4.59 5.13 29.96
N TRP A 571 3.51 4.92 30.70
CA TRP A 571 2.12 5.01 30.20
C TRP A 571 1.24 5.96 31.03
N GLU A 572 1.84 6.64 32.01
CA GLU A 572 1.24 7.71 32.81
C GLU A 572 0.69 8.84 31.93
N LEU A 573 -0.57 9.23 32.17
CA LEU A 573 -1.21 10.37 31.51
C LEU A 573 -0.70 11.68 32.13
N LYS A 574 0.42 12.20 31.61
CA LYS A 574 1.00 13.49 32.00
C LYS A 574 0.20 14.65 31.41
N LEU A 575 -0.94 14.89 32.03
CA LEU A 575 -1.85 15.98 31.71
C LEU A 575 -1.40 17.22 32.50
N ASP A 576 -1.00 18.27 31.78
CA ASP A 576 -0.36 19.45 32.35
C ASP A 576 -1.32 20.22 33.29
N GLN A 577 -1.15 20.04 34.60
CA GLN A 577 -2.07 20.59 35.62
C GLN A 577 -1.91 22.11 35.82
N ASP A 578 -0.77 22.70 35.43
CA ASP A 578 -0.44 24.12 35.66
C ASP A 578 -1.30 25.11 34.86
N SER A 579 -2.13 24.63 33.92
CA SER A 579 -3.07 25.49 33.18
C SER A 579 -4.47 25.61 33.82
N ARG A 580 -4.76 24.91 34.92
CA ARG A 580 -6.14 24.80 35.47
C ARG A 580 -6.40 25.48 36.82
N SER A 581 -5.41 26.16 37.42
CA SER A 581 -5.52 26.78 38.76
C SER A 581 -5.54 28.32 38.74
N ARG A 582 -6.49 28.93 38.02
CA ARG A 582 -6.88 30.35 38.26
C ARG A 582 -8.39 30.57 38.14
N ALA A 583 -8.96 31.12 39.23
CA ALA A 583 -10.36 31.49 39.47
C ALA A 583 -11.32 30.28 39.58
N TYR A 584 -12.12 30.09 40.63
CA TYR A 584 -12.45 30.83 41.87
C TYR A 584 -12.14 29.91 43.10
N ASP A 585 -12.13 30.29 44.39
CA ASP A 585 -12.91 31.29 45.14
C ASP A 585 -12.19 31.89 46.38
N ASP A 586 -12.90 32.82 47.01
CA ASP A 586 -12.62 33.76 48.11
C ASP A 586 -12.21 33.18 49.51
N VAL A 587 -11.82 34.11 50.41
CA VAL A 587 -11.68 34.06 51.89
C VAL A 587 -10.65 33.08 52.52
N GLY A 588 -9.50 33.64 52.89
CA GLY A 588 -9.14 33.68 54.32
C GLY A 588 -8.03 32.76 54.88
N ASN A 589 -7.29 33.38 55.82
CA ASN A 589 -6.55 32.78 56.94
C ASN A 589 -5.12 32.21 56.71
N LYS A 590 -4.15 33.10 56.98
CA LYS A 590 -2.98 32.93 57.87
C LYS A 590 -2.00 31.75 57.72
N GLU A 591 -0.74 32.18 57.62
CA GLU A 591 0.44 31.72 58.38
C GLU A 591 1.12 30.39 58.02
N SER A 592 2.43 30.43 58.27
CA SER A 592 3.44 29.36 58.17
C SER A 592 4.00 29.08 56.76
N GLY A 593 5.32 29.08 56.54
CA GLY A 593 6.43 29.26 57.48
C GLY A 593 7.65 28.43 57.05
N GLY A 594 8.85 29.02 57.11
CA GLY A 594 10.11 28.35 56.70
C GLY A 594 10.47 28.59 55.23
N SER A 595 11.67 29.05 54.82
CA SER A 595 13.04 28.68 55.26
C SER A 595 13.33 27.20 54.94
N THR A 596 14.45 26.72 54.35
CA THR A 596 15.83 27.21 54.10
C THR A 596 16.32 26.63 52.73
N LYS A 597 17.56 26.72 52.18
CA LYS A 597 18.90 27.26 52.54
C LYS A 597 19.59 27.59 51.18
N ARG A 598 19.98 28.85 50.88
CA ARG A 598 21.33 29.44 51.04
C ARG A 598 22.51 28.62 50.44
N THR A 599 23.08 29.13 49.35
CA THR A 599 24.55 29.22 49.17
C THR A 599 24.94 30.46 48.37
N LYS A 600 25.89 31.25 48.88
CA LYS A 600 26.52 32.41 48.21
C LYS A 600 27.92 32.03 47.75
N THR A 601 28.40 32.66 46.68
CA THR A 601 29.71 33.35 46.56
C THR A 601 29.54 34.36 45.41
N SER A 602 29.62 35.68 45.68
CA SER A 602 30.83 36.51 45.54
C SER A 602 31.21 36.77 44.07
N ALA A 603 31.58 37.98 43.63
CA ALA A 603 32.00 39.16 44.38
C ALA A 603 31.51 40.48 43.73
N ASP A 604 31.61 41.57 44.51
CA ASP A 604 31.90 42.98 44.18
C ASP A 604 31.36 43.60 42.86
N GLY A 605 30.72 44.77 42.87
CA GLY A 605 30.41 45.67 44.00
C GLY A 605 29.72 46.95 43.49
N GLU A 606 29.23 47.77 44.45
CA GLU A 606 29.15 49.25 44.46
C GLU A 606 28.76 50.03 43.16
N TYR A 607 27.89 51.05 43.15
CA TYR A 607 27.43 51.94 44.23
C TYR A 607 26.09 52.63 43.83
N PHE A 608 25.09 52.54 44.71
CA PHE A 608 24.13 53.61 45.10
C PHE A 608 22.98 54.10 44.18
N SER A 609 21.76 53.93 44.73
CA SER A 609 20.59 54.82 44.62
C SER A 609 20.75 56.06 45.56
N PRO A 610 19.71 56.79 46.02
CA PRO A 610 18.36 57.08 45.49
C PRO A 610 17.95 58.59 45.59
N THR A 611 16.84 58.98 44.95
CA THR A 611 15.81 59.95 45.45
C THR A 611 14.62 59.91 44.46
N ASN A 612 13.37 59.62 44.84
CA ASN A 612 12.36 60.46 45.54
C ASN A 612 12.18 61.84 44.86
N VAL A 613 10.98 62.40 44.65
CA VAL A 613 9.84 62.51 45.58
C VAL A 613 8.46 62.62 44.85
N GLU A 614 7.41 62.06 45.47
CA GLU A 614 5.98 62.49 45.54
C GLU A 614 5.04 62.79 44.32
N THR A 615 4.03 61.90 44.18
CA THR A 615 2.54 62.12 44.21
C THR A 615 1.73 62.83 43.08
N LEU A 616 0.46 62.35 42.98
CA LEU A 616 -0.78 62.95 42.41
C LEU A 616 -1.11 62.76 40.91
N ASP A 617 -1.80 61.64 40.64
CA ASP A 617 -3.19 61.52 40.12
C ASP A 617 -3.68 62.17 38.79
N SER A 618 -4.70 61.51 38.22
CA SER A 618 -5.68 62.00 37.23
C SER A 618 -5.25 62.24 35.77
N GLY A 619 -5.27 61.14 35.01
CA GLY A 619 -6.13 60.96 33.82
C GLY A 619 -6.05 61.92 32.62
N GLY A 620 -5.54 61.42 31.47
CA GLY A 620 -5.72 62.11 30.19
C GLY A 620 -4.96 61.51 28.99
N SER A 621 -5.66 60.70 28.18
CA SER A 621 -5.46 60.38 26.76
C SER A 621 -4.13 60.65 26.01
N ALA A 622 -3.71 59.58 25.29
CA ALA A 622 -3.28 59.57 23.87
C ALA A 622 -1.78 59.57 23.46
N VAL A 623 -1.45 58.52 22.68
CA VAL A 623 -0.56 58.46 21.50
C VAL A 623 0.95 58.17 21.66
N SER A 624 1.41 57.21 20.82
CA SER A 624 2.79 56.87 20.43
C SER A 624 3.65 56.12 21.48
N ARG A 625 4.53 55.16 21.12
CA ARG A 625 4.99 54.58 19.84
C ARG A 625 5.51 53.14 20.09
N PRO A 626 5.70 52.26 19.08
CA PRO A 626 6.11 50.87 19.29
C PRO A 626 7.63 50.71 19.52
N THR A 627 8.03 49.82 20.43
CA THR A 627 9.44 49.60 20.79
C THR A 627 10.10 48.45 20.01
N GLY A 628 11.09 48.80 19.19
CA GLY A 628 12.36 48.04 19.07
C GLY A 628 12.35 46.64 18.43
N ARG A 629 12.69 46.57 17.14
CA ARG A 629 12.89 45.34 16.33
C ARG A 629 14.03 44.41 16.81
N GLU A 630 14.80 44.79 17.84
CA GLU A 630 15.95 44.04 18.36
C GLU A 630 15.61 43.10 19.54
N GLN A 631 14.67 43.47 20.43
CA GLN A 631 14.30 42.56 21.55
C GLN A 631 13.50 41.34 21.07
N ALA A 632 12.90 41.42 19.88
CA ALA A 632 12.27 40.28 19.21
C ALA A 632 13.28 39.24 18.63
N LYS A 633 14.57 39.59 18.47
CA LYS A 633 15.60 38.64 18.01
C LYS A 633 16.16 37.77 19.14
N LYS A 634 16.42 38.34 20.33
CA LYS A 634 16.99 37.59 21.47
C LYS A 634 16.03 36.60 22.15
N LYS A 635 14.75 36.56 21.77
CA LYS A 635 13.76 35.55 22.23
C LYS A 635 13.55 34.37 21.25
N LYS A 636 14.29 34.30 20.14
CA LYS A 636 14.21 33.18 19.17
C LYS A 636 15.29 32.10 19.33
N GLU A 637 16.23 32.27 20.26
CA GLU A 637 17.23 31.25 20.62
C GLU A 637 17.00 30.74 22.06
N LYS A 638 16.06 29.81 22.21
CA LYS A 638 16.02 28.74 23.24
C LYS A 638 14.72 27.93 23.13
N ILE A 639 14.56 27.24 22.02
CA ILE A 639 13.74 26.02 21.98
C ILE A 639 14.74 24.87 21.94
N LYS A 640 15.02 24.25 23.10
CA LYS A 640 15.75 22.98 23.12
C LYS A 640 14.88 21.94 22.43
N ALA A 641 15.37 21.37 21.33
CA ALA A 641 14.85 20.11 20.81
C ALA A 641 14.99 19.01 21.90
N PRO A 642 14.17 17.94 21.88
CA PRO A 642 14.30 16.86 22.83
C PRO A 642 15.71 16.25 22.76
N GLU A 643 16.44 16.31 23.88
CA GLU A 643 17.79 15.75 23.99
C GLU A 643 17.71 14.22 24.08
N PHE A 644 17.73 13.58 22.91
CA PHE A 644 18.14 12.18 22.80
C PHE A 644 19.59 12.03 23.27
N SER A 645 19.91 10.91 23.91
CA SER A 645 21.27 10.62 24.38
C SER A 645 22.31 10.71 23.25
N PRO A 646 23.54 11.19 23.50
CA PRO A 646 24.55 11.39 22.45
C PRO A 646 24.80 10.18 21.56
N GLU A 647 24.75 8.96 22.11
CA GLU A 647 24.86 7.69 21.36
C GLU A 647 23.74 7.54 20.33
N VAL A 648 22.46 7.69 20.70
CA VAL A 648 21.31 7.60 19.77
C VAL A 648 21.39 8.67 18.67
N VAL A 649 21.89 9.87 18.98
CA VAL A 649 22.08 10.93 17.97
C VAL A 649 23.27 10.62 17.04
N ALA A 650 24.30 9.94 17.55
CA ALA A 650 25.43 9.45 16.74
C ALA A 650 25.01 8.25 15.87
N GLU A 651 24.22 7.32 16.41
CA GLU A 651 23.69 6.14 15.74
C GLU A 651 22.69 6.51 14.62
N LEU A 652 21.80 7.49 14.87
CA LEU A 652 20.92 8.05 13.83
C LEU A 652 21.70 8.82 12.76
N ARG A 653 22.85 9.42 13.10
CA ARG A 653 23.77 10.01 12.11
C ARG A 653 24.51 8.95 11.32
N ALA A 654 24.96 7.88 11.96
CA ALA A 654 25.61 6.74 11.32
C ALA A 654 24.63 6.04 10.35
N LEU A 655 23.42 5.68 10.79
CA LEU A 655 22.37 5.10 9.96
C LEU A 655 22.00 5.99 8.75
N ARG A 656 21.91 7.31 8.95
CA ARG A 656 21.71 8.24 7.84
C ARG A 656 22.90 8.22 6.86
N HIS A 657 24.13 8.21 7.36
CA HIS A 657 25.33 8.18 6.53
C HIS A 657 25.50 6.85 5.78
N THR A 658 25.21 5.71 6.41
CA THR A 658 25.18 4.38 5.78
C THR A 658 24.14 4.34 4.67
N ARG A 659 22.89 4.71 4.94
CA ARG A 659 21.82 4.72 3.94
C ARG A 659 22.09 5.70 2.79
N ASP A 660 22.61 6.89 3.07
CA ASP A 660 22.94 7.86 2.04
C ASP A 660 24.20 7.41 1.23
N SER A 661 25.05 6.56 1.80
CA SER A 661 26.15 5.87 1.09
C SER A 661 25.65 4.71 0.24
N GLU A 662 24.72 3.89 0.73
CA GLU A 662 24.06 2.80 0.00
C GLU A 662 23.29 3.36 -1.20
N VAL A 663 22.53 4.45 -1.02
CA VAL A 663 21.86 5.16 -2.12
C VAL A 663 22.88 5.69 -3.13
N GLN A 664 24.08 6.14 -2.71
CA GLN A 664 25.15 6.51 -3.63
C GLN A 664 25.81 5.31 -4.32
N VAL A 665 25.88 4.15 -3.70
CA VAL A 665 26.36 2.90 -4.33
C VAL A 665 25.34 2.38 -5.34
N PHE A 666 24.04 2.35 -4.98
CA PHE A 666 22.94 2.00 -5.88
C PHE A 666 22.88 2.94 -7.10
N ASN A 667 23.01 4.26 -6.90
CA ASN A 667 23.13 5.25 -7.99
C ASN A 667 24.49 5.23 -8.73
N ARG A 668 25.45 4.39 -8.34
CA ARG A 668 26.68 4.10 -9.09
C ARG A 668 26.52 2.80 -9.89
N LEU A 669 26.00 1.74 -9.29
CA LEU A 669 25.68 0.47 -9.96
C LEU A 669 24.69 0.68 -11.12
N GLY A 670 23.55 1.34 -10.87
CA GLY A 670 22.58 1.65 -11.93
C GLY A 670 23.10 2.62 -13.02
N ARG A 671 24.24 3.29 -12.80
CA ARG A 671 24.96 4.04 -13.85
C ARG A 671 25.98 3.18 -14.60
N GLN A 672 26.56 2.17 -13.95
CA GLN A 672 27.41 1.17 -14.60
C GLN A 672 26.59 0.27 -15.52
N ASP A 673 25.41 -0.19 -15.09
CA ASP A 673 24.52 -1.03 -15.91
C ASP A 673 24.11 -0.34 -17.22
N VAL A 674 23.73 0.95 -17.16
CA VAL A 674 23.38 1.75 -18.35
C VAL A 674 24.57 1.94 -19.29
N GLU A 675 25.78 2.17 -18.76
CA GLU A 675 26.97 2.33 -19.62
C GLU A 675 27.49 0.99 -20.17
N ILE A 676 27.28 -0.12 -19.46
CA ILE A 676 27.50 -1.50 -19.94
C ILE A 676 26.53 -1.82 -21.10
N GLU A 677 25.25 -1.50 -20.98
CA GLU A 677 24.28 -1.78 -22.05
C GLU A 677 24.55 -0.92 -23.29
N LYS A 678 24.95 0.35 -23.08
CA LYS A 678 25.42 1.24 -24.14
C LYS A 678 26.73 0.78 -24.78
N MET A 679 27.62 0.13 -24.04
CA MET A 679 28.80 -0.56 -24.59
C MET A 679 28.42 -1.79 -25.41
N LYS A 680 27.49 -2.64 -24.95
CA LYS A 680 26.97 -3.79 -25.73
C LYS A 680 26.33 -3.34 -27.04
N MET A 681 25.53 -2.28 -27.04
CA MET A 681 24.89 -1.74 -28.25
C MET A 681 25.95 -1.25 -29.26
N LYS A 682 26.97 -0.53 -28.80
CA LYS A 682 28.11 -0.11 -29.62
C LYS A 682 28.94 -1.28 -30.15
N HIS A 683 29.05 -2.37 -29.38
CA HIS A 683 29.78 -3.57 -29.77
C HIS A 683 29.00 -4.34 -30.84
N SER A 684 27.68 -4.46 -30.69
CA SER A 684 26.79 -5.00 -31.72
C SER A 684 26.88 -4.20 -33.01
N LEU A 685 26.90 -2.87 -32.95
CA LEU A 685 27.07 -2.01 -34.11
C LEU A 685 28.44 -2.22 -34.78
N LEU A 686 29.52 -2.36 -34.00
CA LEU A 686 30.85 -2.65 -34.54
C LEU A 686 30.90 -4.03 -35.23
N MET A 687 30.27 -5.06 -34.66
CA MET A 687 30.17 -6.38 -35.27
C MET A 687 29.34 -6.36 -36.55
N ALA A 688 28.25 -5.58 -36.60
CA ALA A 688 27.47 -5.37 -37.81
C ALA A 688 28.25 -4.65 -38.92
N LEU A 689 29.11 -3.69 -38.57
CA LEU A 689 30.01 -3.03 -39.53
C LEU A 689 31.15 -3.95 -40.01
N LEU A 690 31.65 -4.84 -39.15
CA LEU A 690 32.66 -5.84 -39.51
C LEU A 690 32.13 -6.96 -40.40
N ALA A 691 30.82 -7.22 -40.38
CA ALA A 691 30.15 -8.23 -41.19
C ALA A 691 29.74 -7.73 -42.60
N LYS A 692 30.06 -6.49 -42.98
CA LYS A 692 29.81 -5.95 -44.32
C LYS A 692 31.02 -6.13 -45.23
N ASP A 693 30.80 -6.66 -46.44
CA ASP A 693 31.86 -6.83 -47.44
C ASP A 693 32.39 -5.49 -47.98
N HIS A 694 31.54 -4.47 -48.03
CA HIS A 694 31.87 -3.11 -48.46
C HIS A 694 31.24 -2.08 -47.51
N LEU A 695 32.03 -1.11 -47.05
CA LEU A 695 31.61 -0.01 -46.19
C LEU A 695 31.73 1.31 -46.94
N SER A 696 30.85 2.27 -46.62
CA SER A 696 31.04 3.66 -47.02
C SER A 696 32.10 4.36 -46.15
N GLN A 697 32.69 5.46 -46.63
CA GLN A 697 33.72 6.20 -45.88
C GLN A 697 33.27 6.57 -44.45
N ASN A 698 32.02 7.03 -44.29
CA ASN A 698 31.45 7.37 -42.99
C ASN A 698 31.32 6.15 -42.05
N GLU A 699 31.09 4.96 -42.62
CA GLU A 699 31.02 3.71 -41.84
C GLU A 699 32.41 3.19 -41.46
N GLU A 700 33.43 3.39 -42.32
CA GLU A 700 34.82 3.07 -42.02
C GLU A 700 35.37 4.00 -40.91
N ASP A 701 35.06 5.29 -40.97
CA ASP A 701 35.40 6.28 -39.92
C ASP A 701 34.69 5.92 -38.59
N LEU A 702 33.42 5.53 -38.64
CA LEU A 702 32.65 5.10 -37.46
C LEU A 702 33.19 3.78 -36.87
N LYS A 703 33.55 2.81 -37.71
CA LYS A 703 34.21 1.56 -37.34
C LYS A 703 35.55 1.82 -36.65
N HIS A 704 36.38 2.72 -37.20
CA HIS A 704 37.63 3.15 -36.55
C HIS A 704 37.38 3.86 -35.20
N HIS A 705 36.36 4.71 -35.10
CA HIS A 705 36.00 5.36 -33.84
C HIS A 705 35.57 4.34 -32.77
N LEU A 706 34.72 3.38 -33.14
CA LEU A 706 34.26 2.31 -32.24
C LEU A 706 35.41 1.39 -31.81
N PHE A 707 36.30 0.97 -32.73
CA PHE A 707 37.50 0.18 -32.39
C PHE A 707 38.37 0.87 -31.35
N ASN A 708 38.65 2.16 -31.53
CA ASN A 708 39.43 2.93 -30.57
C ASN A 708 38.72 3.02 -29.20
N LEU A 709 37.40 3.25 -29.19
CA LEU A 709 36.60 3.27 -27.96
C LEU A 709 36.72 1.97 -27.15
N PHE A 710 36.62 0.81 -27.81
CA PHE A 710 36.76 -0.49 -27.14
C PHE A 710 38.20 -0.78 -26.69
N LYS A 711 39.21 -0.35 -27.45
CA LYS A 711 40.61 -0.45 -27.05
C LYS A 711 40.92 0.33 -25.77
N TYR A 712 40.35 1.52 -25.60
CA TYR A 712 40.44 2.27 -24.35
C TYR A 712 39.69 1.61 -23.19
N PHE A 713 38.53 0.98 -23.45
CA PHE A 713 37.73 0.32 -22.42
C PHE A 713 38.43 -0.92 -21.84
N ILE A 714 39.04 -1.76 -22.68
CA ILE A 714 39.80 -2.95 -22.24
C ILE A 714 41.01 -2.53 -21.38
N ASN A 715 41.74 -1.49 -21.80
CA ASN A 715 42.87 -0.93 -21.05
C ASN A 715 42.49 -0.24 -19.72
N TRP A 716 41.20 -0.07 -19.43
CA TRP A 716 40.70 0.55 -18.18
C TRP A 716 40.20 -0.48 -17.17
N TYR A 717 40.07 -1.75 -17.59
CA TYR A 717 39.62 -2.90 -16.78
C TYR A 717 40.68 -4.01 -16.65
N SER A 718 41.89 -3.76 -17.17
CA SER A 718 43.08 -4.60 -17.00
C SER A 718 43.99 -4.02 -15.93
#